data_AF-A0A0Q5VC32-F1
#
_entry.id   AF-A0A0Q5VC32-F1
#
_cell.length_a   1.000
_cell.length_b   1.000
_cell.length_c   1.000
_cell.angle_alpha   90.00
_cell.angle_beta   90.00
_cell.angle_gamma   90.00
#
_symmetry.space_group_name_H-M   'P 1'
#
loop_
_entity.id
_entity.type
_entity.pdbx_description
1 polymer ?
#
loop_
_entity_poly.entity_id
_entity_poly.type
_entity_poly.pdbx_seq_one_letter_code
_entity_poly.pdbx_strand_id
1 'polypeptide(L)'
;MTAVLPPPVELLDPPGDPGVLAAARDDLAGAGFALGVAAAHLQGSAARAAAWLGADASAAALQTGTAATVVQTLHDAVTSAVVAVDAHHDELVAARARLSVLRADQEADAADAQTRLASLVDPAAQVSSVVDPPGVAGVLAGFDAAEADRAAEHAALLGSVAEHAASTAAVLAGALAGVGGGGDLGGSSASAAVTLHLAVVLPGHGTSVLLDLGWEAARALTAPGTAAEVVAAAERYAPVLADPVVAAAAVVALGRSGLTQLLTQVGASGADGSTDPLAGVLARTLGAAGAAGDRVPGAAPVLDGVLDPDDPSGDPDVVALGMGAVLAEPGAGADLAARWVRRLLHREAAQGSSSVDRTTGTGPDPVAVGLGVLVAAGRSDTAAGLLSDRPTWDALLGRTWPDGAADLVDLVELAGRSGAAAEDVVAAALTAAGADLLPGSARVLTVDPGTWAVVAPALTRVAVDHPAPLVAGLGSPGAPGSAALLSGAALLGSTEERRGLVATAVERAAAGTDTSAAVTGALVALEDHARWLAWLLPTVVARHDAAGRKADYDLLVTLPVLLVRGPWGQALQAGAGLLAPVLHADGSVARPAPAPVPTGPGGVAARLDTSPGAALDPAVLAGALQAHDEVAAALALPVPLAPSPAVAPELALPDRTDGRPGRPVLPGHPGVGAPGPR
;
A
#
# COMPACT_ATOMS: atom_id res chain seq x y z
N MET A 1 31.23 -31.04 70.07
CA MET A 1 30.52 -30.68 68.83
C MET A 1 29.69 -31.89 68.42
N THR A 2 28.44 -31.71 67.97
CA THR A 2 27.65 -32.81 67.43
C THR A 2 28.07 -33.03 65.98
N ALA A 3 28.66 -34.18 65.67
CA ALA A 3 29.00 -34.54 64.29
C ALA A 3 27.69 -34.78 63.52
N VAL A 4 27.38 -33.89 62.57
CA VAL A 4 26.20 -33.98 61.70
C VAL A 4 26.71 -34.35 60.30
N LEU A 5 26.04 -35.31 59.66
CA LEU A 5 26.33 -35.68 58.27
C LEU A 5 26.10 -34.44 57.37
N PRO A 6 27.03 -34.10 56.46
CA PRO A 6 26.79 -33.05 55.50
C PRO A 6 25.58 -33.38 54.60
N PRO A 7 24.90 -32.37 54.04
CA PRO A 7 23.76 -32.60 53.18
C PRO A 7 24.20 -33.36 51.90
N PRO A 8 23.42 -34.35 51.45
CA PRO A 8 23.69 -35.04 50.19
C PRO A 8 23.59 -34.09 48.98
N VAL A 9 24.32 -34.41 47.92
CA VAL A 9 24.30 -33.68 46.64
C VAL A 9 22.96 -33.85 45.94
N GLU A 10 22.41 -32.76 45.39
CA GLU A 10 21.17 -32.79 44.62
C GLU A 10 21.38 -33.42 43.23
N LEU A 11 20.79 -34.60 43.02
CA LEU A 11 20.80 -35.32 41.75
C LEU A 11 19.55 -34.98 40.95
N LEU A 12 19.53 -33.88 40.19
CA LEU A 12 18.39 -33.48 39.35
C LEU A 12 18.30 -34.32 38.07
N ASP A 13 17.07 -34.58 37.59
CA ASP A 13 16.88 -35.23 36.29
C ASP A 13 17.37 -34.35 35.13
N PRO A 14 17.92 -34.95 34.05
CA PRO A 14 18.23 -34.20 32.84
C PRO A 14 16.97 -33.55 32.23
N PRO A 15 17.12 -32.36 31.62
CA PRO A 15 16.01 -31.66 30.97
C PRO A 15 15.47 -32.47 29.79
N GLY A 16 14.15 -32.40 29.57
CA GLY A 16 13.45 -33.11 28.50
C GLY A 16 12.38 -34.08 29.01
N ASP A 17 11.58 -34.63 28.11
CA ASP A 17 10.58 -35.66 28.42
C ASP A 17 10.74 -36.84 27.44
N PRO A 18 11.12 -38.04 27.91
CA PRO A 18 11.18 -39.25 27.09
C PRO A 18 9.87 -39.55 26.37
N GLY A 19 8.72 -39.23 26.98
CA GLY A 19 7.41 -39.45 26.36
C GLY A 19 7.21 -38.61 25.09
N VAL A 20 7.67 -37.35 25.11
CA VAL A 20 7.63 -36.46 23.95
C VAL A 20 8.59 -36.93 22.85
N LEU A 21 9.79 -37.40 23.21
CA LEU A 21 10.75 -37.96 22.25
C LEU A 21 10.22 -39.26 21.61
N ALA A 22 9.56 -40.13 22.39
CA ALA A 22 8.94 -41.34 21.87
C ALA A 22 7.80 -41.02 20.88
N ALA A 23 6.95 -40.03 21.20
CA ALA A 23 5.90 -39.57 20.29
C ALA A 23 6.50 -38.99 18.99
N ALA A 24 7.52 -38.13 19.10
CA ALA A 24 8.21 -37.57 17.94
C ALA A 24 8.87 -38.65 17.06
N ARG A 25 9.47 -39.66 17.69
CA ARG A 25 10.02 -40.83 16.98
C ARG A 25 8.94 -41.56 16.19
N ASP A 26 7.79 -41.83 16.81
CA ASP A 26 6.70 -42.57 16.18
C ASP A 26 6.10 -41.78 15.00
N ASP A 27 5.95 -40.45 15.13
CA ASP A 27 5.52 -39.56 14.05
C ASP A 27 6.53 -39.54 12.88
N LEU A 28 7.82 -39.41 13.18
CA LEU A 28 8.88 -39.45 12.18
C LEU A 28 8.97 -40.82 11.49
N ALA A 29 8.81 -41.92 12.22
CA ALA A 29 8.79 -43.26 11.65
C ALA A 29 7.57 -43.46 10.72
N GLY A 30 6.40 -42.94 11.11
CA GLY A 30 5.21 -42.92 10.27
C GLY A 30 5.42 -42.13 8.96
N ALA A 31 6.04 -40.95 9.05
CA ALA A 31 6.39 -40.15 7.88
C ALA A 31 7.42 -40.86 6.98
N GLY A 32 8.45 -41.47 7.58
CA GLY A 32 9.46 -42.25 6.87
C GLY A 32 8.86 -43.43 6.11
N PHE A 33 7.91 -44.15 6.73
CA PHE A 33 7.16 -45.22 6.08
C PHE A 33 6.33 -44.71 4.89
N ALA A 34 5.59 -43.61 5.05
CA ALA A 34 4.80 -43.02 3.97
C ALA A 34 5.68 -42.60 2.77
N LEU A 35 6.84 -42.00 3.04
CA LEU A 35 7.83 -41.65 2.01
C LEU A 35 8.41 -42.89 1.32
N GLY A 36 8.70 -43.96 2.06
CA GLY A 36 9.16 -45.22 1.49
C GLY A 36 8.12 -45.87 0.56
N VAL A 37 6.84 -45.83 0.94
CA VAL A 37 5.72 -46.29 0.10
C VAL A 37 5.61 -45.44 -1.16
N ALA A 38 5.71 -44.12 -1.05
CA ALA A 38 5.70 -43.20 -2.19
C ALA A 38 6.88 -43.45 -3.14
N ALA A 39 8.09 -43.67 -2.62
CA ALA A 39 9.27 -44.00 -3.41
C ALA A 39 9.05 -45.31 -4.20
N ALA A 40 8.50 -46.34 -3.56
CA ALA A 40 8.20 -47.61 -4.21
C ALA A 40 7.15 -47.46 -5.34
N HIS A 41 6.12 -46.62 -5.15
CA HIS A 41 5.13 -46.34 -6.19
C HIS A 41 5.72 -45.56 -7.37
N LEU A 42 6.55 -44.55 -7.10
CA LEU A 42 7.22 -43.75 -8.13
C LEU A 42 8.24 -44.57 -8.94
N GLN A 43 8.91 -45.55 -8.32
CA GLN A 43 9.80 -46.49 -9.01
C GLN A 43 9.04 -47.65 -9.70
N GLY A 44 7.73 -47.76 -9.46
CA GLY A 44 6.85 -48.82 -9.95
C GLY A 44 6.36 -48.64 -11.39
N SER A 45 5.21 -49.26 -11.70
CA SER A 45 4.61 -49.27 -13.04
C SER A 45 4.30 -47.87 -13.62
N ALA A 46 4.15 -46.84 -12.78
CA ALA A 46 3.94 -45.45 -13.20
C ALA A 46 5.17 -44.84 -13.91
N ALA A 47 6.39 -45.17 -13.49
CA ALA A 47 7.62 -44.80 -14.23
C ALA A 47 7.81 -45.63 -15.52
N ARG A 48 7.09 -46.75 -15.63
CA ARG A 48 7.06 -47.62 -16.82
C ARG A 48 5.83 -47.36 -17.66
N ALA A 49 5.60 -46.11 -18.05
CA ALA A 49 4.65 -45.77 -19.12
C ALA A 49 5.19 -46.24 -20.49
N ALA A 50 5.39 -47.55 -20.67
CA ALA A 50 5.98 -48.15 -21.87
C ALA A 50 5.11 -47.99 -23.14
N ALA A 51 3.90 -47.43 -23.01
CA ALA A 51 2.97 -47.20 -24.11
C ALA A 51 2.82 -45.72 -24.51
N TRP A 52 3.42 -44.78 -23.77
CA TRP A 52 3.42 -43.36 -24.13
C TRP A 52 4.68 -43.04 -24.95
N LEU A 53 4.49 -42.52 -26.17
CA LEU A 53 5.57 -42.10 -27.07
C LEU A 53 5.42 -40.61 -27.36
N GLY A 54 6.54 -39.90 -27.52
CA GLY A 54 6.57 -38.47 -27.88
C GLY A 54 6.94 -37.55 -26.73
N ALA A 55 6.82 -36.23 -26.96
CA ALA A 55 7.30 -35.19 -26.05
C ALA A 55 6.60 -35.25 -24.67
N ASP A 56 5.30 -35.54 -24.64
CA ASP A 56 4.53 -35.64 -23.39
C ASP A 56 4.99 -36.81 -22.52
N ALA A 57 5.40 -37.92 -23.13
CA ALA A 57 5.97 -39.07 -22.43
C ALA A 57 7.31 -38.71 -21.78
N SER A 58 8.16 -37.99 -22.51
CA SER A 58 9.44 -37.50 -21.99
C SER A 58 9.25 -36.49 -20.85
N ALA A 59 8.27 -35.59 -20.96
CA ALA A 59 7.93 -34.64 -19.91
C ALA A 59 7.41 -35.35 -18.65
N ALA A 60 6.50 -36.32 -18.80
CA ALA A 60 5.97 -37.11 -17.68
C ALA A 60 7.07 -37.94 -16.98
N ALA A 61 7.97 -38.55 -17.76
CA ALA A 61 9.11 -39.29 -17.21
C ALA A 61 10.07 -38.38 -16.43
N LEU A 62 10.34 -37.17 -16.94
CA LEU A 62 11.16 -36.18 -16.25
C LEU A 62 10.51 -35.75 -14.93
N GLN A 63 9.21 -35.43 -14.93
CA GLN A 63 8.49 -35.07 -13.71
C GLN A 63 8.46 -36.20 -12.66
N THR A 64 8.20 -37.43 -13.10
CA THR A 64 8.20 -38.61 -12.22
C THR A 64 9.59 -38.88 -11.66
N GLY A 65 10.64 -38.71 -12.47
CA GLY A 65 12.03 -38.83 -12.04
C GLY A 65 12.40 -37.79 -10.99
N THR A 66 12.05 -36.53 -11.20
CA THR A 66 12.25 -35.45 -10.22
C THR A 66 11.52 -35.75 -8.92
N ALA A 67 10.25 -36.16 -8.98
CA ALA A 67 9.48 -36.54 -7.80
C ALA A 67 10.12 -37.71 -7.03
N ALA A 68 10.61 -38.72 -7.74
CA ALA A 68 11.31 -39.86 -7.13
C ALA A 68 12.58 -39.42 -6.39
N THR A 69 13.37 -38.50 -6.97
CA THR A 69 14.56 -37.94 -6.31
C THR A 69 14.20 -37.19 -5.03
N VAL A 70 13.19 -36.32 -5.07
CA VAL A 70 12.74 -35.54 -3.90
C VAL A 70 12.25 -36.46 -2.78
N VAL A 71 11.41 -37.44 -3.10
CA VAL A 71 10.89 -38.40 -2.12
C VAL A 71 12.02 -39.22 -1.49
N GLN A 72 13.02 -39.62 -2.27
CA GLN A 72 14.17 -40.35 -1.72
C GLN A 72 14.98 -39.47 -0.77
N THR A 73 15.28 -38.22 -1.14
CA THR A 73 15.99 -37.29 -0.26
C THR A 73 15.23 -37.04 1.05
N LEU A 74 13.91 -36.88 0.97
CA LEU A 74 13.04 -36.76 2.15
C LEU A 74 13.08 -38.02 3.02
N HIS A 75 12.99 -39.20 2.41
CA HIS A 75 13.02 -40.48 3.13
C HIS A 75 14.35 -40.65 3.89
N ASP A 76 15.48 -40.36 3.25
CA ASP A 76 16.81 -40.48 3.85
C ASP A 76 16.99 -39.50 5.02
N ALA A 77 16.50 -38.26 4.87
CA ALA A 77 16.52 -37.23 5.90
C ALA A 77 15.65 -37.60 7.11
N VAL A 78 14.41 -38.04 6.88
CA VAL A 78 13.50 -38.46 7.96
C VAL A 78 14.02 -39.70 8.67
N THR A 79 14.59 -40.67 7.96
CA THR A 79 15.14 -41.88 8.57
C THR A 79 16.35 -41.56 9.45
N SER A 80 17.20 -40.64 9.02
CA SER A 80 18.32 -40.14 9.82
C SER A 80 17.84 -39.39 11.07
N ALA A 81 16.76 -38.62 10.97
CA ALA A 81 16.12 -37.96 12.11
C ALA A 81 15.54 -38.98 13.11
N VAL A 82 14.87 -40.05 12.65
CA VAL A 82 14.36 -41.14 13.52
C VAL A 82 15.50 -41.75 14.32
N VAL A 83 16.61 -42.10 13.66
CA VAL A 83 17.77 -42.74 14.32
C VAL A 83 18.38 -41.81 15.38
N ALA A 84 18.51 -40.51 15.09
CA ALA A 84 19.05 -39.56 16.04
C ALA A 84 18.13 -39.35 17.26
N VAL A 85 16.81 -39.23 17.04
CA VAL A 85 15.82 -39.07 18.11
C VAL A 85 15.74 -40.32 18.98
N ASP A 86 15.77 -41.52 18.39
CA ASP A 86 15.75 -42.80 19.12
C ASP A 86 17.01 -42.96 19.99
N ALA A 87 18.19 -42.63 19.44
CA ALA A 87 19.44 -42.63 20.21
C ALA A 87 19.41 -41.65 21.40
N HIS A 88 18.85 -40.44 21.20
CA HIS A 88 18.72 -39.47 22.29
C HIS A 88 17.67 -39.88 23.34
N HIS A 89 16.56 -40.48 22.91
CA HIS A 89 15.57 -41.07 23.80
C HIS A 89 16.22 -42.13 24.70
N ASP A 90 16.99 -43.06 24.12
CA ASP A 90 17.64 -44.14 24.86
C ASP A 90 18.68 -43.59 25.84
N GLU A 91 19.47 -42.59 25.45
CA GLU A 91 20.41 -41.92 26.34
C GLU A 91 19.69 -41.23 27.51
N LEU A 92 18.57 -40.55 27.25
CA LEU A 92 17.78 -39.88 28.29
C LEU A 92 17.16 -40.88 29.27
N VAL A 93 16.63 -42.00 28.77
CA VAL A 93 16.08 -43.09 29.59
C VAL A 93 17.18 -43.76 30.41
N ALA A 94 18.34 -44.05 29.81
CA ALA A 94 19.48 -44.64 30.48
C ALA A 94 20.04 -43.72 31.58
N ALA A 95 20.18 -42.42 31.31
CA ALA A 95 20.62 -41.43 32.29
C ALA A 95 19.66 -41.32 33.47
N ARG A 96 18.34 -41.30 33.22
CA ARG A 96 17.32 -41.29 34.30
C ARG A 96 17.32 -42.57 35.12
N ALA A 97 17.45 -43.73 34.46
CA ALA A 97 17.58 -45.01 35.14
C ALA A 97 18.84 -45.02 36.03
N ARG A 98 19.99 -44.55 35.53
CA ARG A 98 21.22 -44.47 36.31
C ARG A 98 21.12 -43.49 37.48
N LEU A 99 20.48 -42.33 37.30
CA LEU A 99 20.22 -41.40 38.39
C LEU A 99 19.30 -41.97 39.46
N SER A 100 18.31 -42.79 39.09
CA SER A 100 17.49 -43.48 40.08
C SER A 100 18.29 -44.45 40.96
N VAL A 101 19.29 -45.14 40.36
CA VAL A 101 20.23 -45.99 41.10
C VAL A 101 21.12 -45.16 42.01
N LEU A 102 21.69 -44.05 41.51
CA LEU A 102 22.54 -43.16 42.32
C LEU A 102 21.80 -42.57 43.52
N ARG A 103 20.51 -42.20 43.36
CA ARG A 103 19.65 -41.73 44.46
C ARG A 103 19.41 -42.83 45.49
N ALA A 104 19.13 -44.06 45.04
CA ALA A 104 18.96 -45.21 45.95
C ALA A 104 20.25 -45.54 46.71
N ASP A 105 21.41 -45.49 46.03
CA ASP A 105 22.72 -45.68 46.65
C ASP A 105 23.03 -44.56 47.65
N GLN A 106 22.68 -43.31 47.34
CA GLN A 106 22.84 -42.15 48.22
C GLN A 106 22.00 -42.27 49.49
N GLU A 107 20.74 -42.70 49.38
CA GLU A 107 19.88 -42.97 50.53
C GLU A 107 20.44 -44.09 51.42
N ALA A 108 20.93 -45.18 50.81
CA ALA A 108 21.52 -46.30 51.53
C ALA A 108 22.82 -45.91 52.26
N ASP A 109 23.72 -45.19 51.59
CA ASP A 109 24.98 -44.73 52.17
C ASP A 109 24.76 -43.70 53.27
N ALA A 110 23.79 -42.78 53.11
CA ALA A 110 23.42 -41.83 54.15
C ALA A 110 22.90 -42.55 55.40
N ALA A 111 22.05 -43.57 55.24
CA ALA A 111 21.52 -44.36 56.34
C ALA A 111 22.61 -45.17 57.08
N ASP A 112 23.53 -45.80 56.34
CA ASP A 112 24.67 -46.52 56.90
C ASP A 112 25.65 -45.57 57.62
N ALA A 113 26.00 -44.43 56.99
CA ALA A 113 26.86 -43.41 57.61
C ALA A 113 26.24 -42.84 58.89
N GLN A 114 24.93 -42.57 58.90
CA GLN A 114 24.21 -42.12 60.09
C GLN A 114 24.22 -43.17 61.21
N THR A 115 24.04 -44.45 60.86
CA THR A 115 24.12 -45.57 61.82
C THR A 115 25.51 -45.69 62.42
N ARG A 116 26.56 -45.60 61.59
CA ARG A 116 27.97 -45.63 62.04
C ARG A 116 28.31 -44.42 62.91
N LEU A 117 27.90 -43.21 62.52
CA LEU A 117 28.06 -42.00 63.34
C LEU A 117 27.39 -42.14 64.70
N ALA A 118 26.14 -42.64 64.74
CA ALA A 118 25.42 -42.87 65.99
C ALA A 118 26.11 -43.89 66.91
N SER A 119 26.77 -44.91 66.33
CA SER A 119 27.52 -45.92 67.11
C SER A 119 28.85 -45.42 67.68
N LEU A 120 29.46 -44.42 67.04
CA LEU A 120 30.76 -43.84 67.43
C LEU A 120 30.63 -42.68 68.43
N VAL A 121 29.44 -42.13 68.57
CA VAL A 121 29.14 -41.02 69.47
C VAL A 121 28.48 -41.58 70.74
N ASP A 122 29.29 -41.86 71.77
CA ASP A 122 28.78 -42.24 73.10
C ASP A 122 28.10 -41.03 73.78
N PRO A 123 26.78 -41.09 74.07
CA PRO A 123 26.07 -40.01 74.76
C PRO A 123 26.68 -39.65 76.13
N ALA A 124 27.37 -40.59 76.79
CA ALA A 124 27.97 -40.39 78.11
C ALA A 124 29.35 -39.71 78.07
N ALA A 125 30.04 -39.70 76.92
CA ALA A 125 31.41 -39.17 76.77
C ALA A 125 31.49 -37.74 76.18
N GLN A 126 30.35 -37.15 75.78
CA GLN A 126 30.29 -35.88 75.04
C GLN A 126 30.74 -34.63 75.80
N VAL A 127 31.01 -34.70 77.10
CA VAL A 127 31.27 -33.51 77.94
C VAL A 127 32.76 -33.12 78.01
N SER A 128 33.70 -33.93 77.50
CA SER A 128 35.13 -33.72 77.85
C SER A 128 36.19 -33.82 76.75
N SER A 129 35.85 -33.84 75.46
CA SER A 129 36.84 -33.82 74.35
C SER A 129 36.64 -32.66 73.39
N VAL A 130 37.72 -31.92 73.12
CA VAL A 130 37.79 -30.81 72.13
C VAL A 130 38.16 -31.32 70.72
N VAL A 131 38.50 -32.61 70.58
CA VAL A 131 38.93 -33.23 69.31
C VAL A 131 37.96 -34.35 68.94
N ASP A 132 37.43 -34.30 67.71
CA ASP A 132 36.56 -35.35 67.18
C ASP A 132 37.32 -36.70 67.13
N PRO A 133 36.70 -37.82 67.52
CA PRO A 133 37.34 -39.13 67.43
C PRO A 133 37.75 -39.43 65.97
N PRO A 134 38.93 -40.03 65.71
CA PRO A 134 39.39 -40.32 64.35
C PRO A 134 38.41 -41.20 63.54
N GLY A 135 37.58 -41.99 64.21
CA GLY A 135 36.51 -42.77 63.57
C GLY A 135 35.38 -41.91 62.99
N VAL A 136 35.04 -40.77 63.61
CA VAL A 136 34.02 -39.83 63.09
C VAL A 136 34.54 -39.16 61.83
N ALA A 137 35.78 -38.67 61.85
CA ALA A 137 36.42 -38.09 60.68
C ALA A 137 36.51 -39.08 59.51
N GLY A 138 36.76 -40.36 59.78
CA GLY A 138 36.78 -41.41 58.75
C GLY A 138 35.41 -41.66 58.09
N VAL A 139 34.32 -41.65 58.87
CA VAL A 139 32.95 -41.81 58.32
C VAL A 139 32.55 -40.60 57.48
N LEU A 140 32.82 -39.38 57.98
CA LEU A 140 32.52 -38.15 57.23
C LEU A 140 33.34 -38.07 55.94
N ALA A 141 34.65 -38.36 55.99
CA ALA A 141 35.50 -38.36 54.80
C ALA A 141 35.09 -39.43 53.77
N GLY A 142 34.61 -40.59 54.24
CA GLY A 142 34.08 -41.64 53.37
C GLY A 142 32.77 -41.24 52.68
N PHE A 143 31.86 -40.59 53.42
CA PHE A 143 30.61 -40.07 52.85
C PHE A 143 30.87 -38.92 51.87
N ASP A 144 31.73 -37.97 52.23
CA ASP A 144 32.12 -36.86 51.34
C ASP A 144 32.78 -37.35 50.04
N ALA A 145 33.62 -38.40 50.13
CA ALA A 145 34.21 -39.02 48.95
C ALA A 145 33.15 -39.66 48.04
N ALA A 146 32.20 -40.39 48.62
CA ALA A 146 31.09 -41.00 47.85
C ALA A 146 30.18 -39.93 47.22
N GLU A 147 29.90 -38.83 47.93
CA GLU A 147 29.13 -37.70 47.38
C GLU A 147 29.89 -36.96 46.27
N ALA A 148 31.22 -36.82 46.38
CA ALA A 148 32.04 -36.25 45.33
C ALA A 148 32.04 -37.14 44.07
N ASP A 149 32.11 -38.46 44.23
CA ASP A 149 32.02 -39.41 43.12
C ASP A 149 30.63 -39.36 42.46
N ARG A 150 29.54 -39.29 43.25
CA ARG A 150 28.17 -39.11 42.73
C ARG A 150 28.00 -37.80 41.97
N ALA A 151 28.54 -36.69 42.49
CA ALA A 151 28.49 -35.40 41.83
C ALA A 151 29.24 -35.42 40.49
N ALA A 152 30.40 -36.07 40.43
CA ALA A 152 31.17 -36.25 39.21
C ALA A 152 30.41 -37.11 38.18
N GLU A 153 29.78 -38.21 38.62
CA GLU A 153 28.99 -39.06 37.74
C GLU A 153 27.72 -38.34 37.24
N HIS A 154 27.01 -37.60 38.10
CA HIS A 154 25.85 -36.80 37.72
C HIS A 154 26.21 -35.74 36.67
N ALA A 155 27.30 -35.01 36.88
CA ALA A 155 27.80 -34.05 35.91
C ALA A 155 28.15 -34.71 34.57
N ALA A 156 28.75 -35.91 34.59
CA ALA A 156 29.05 -36.67 33.37
C ALA A 156 27.78 -37.12 32.64
N LEU A 157 26.75 -37.58 33.35
CA LEU A 157 25.46 -37.96 32.77
C LEU A 157 24.74 -36.76 32.13
N LEU A 158 24.71 -35.61 32.82
CA LEU A 158 24.13 -34.38 32.26
C LEU A 158 24.90 -33.90 31.02
N GLY A 159 26.24 -34.00 31.05
CA GLY A 159 27.10 -33.71 29.89
C GLY A 159 26.79 -34.61 28.70
N SER A 160 26.72 -35.93 28.91
CA SER A 160 26.40 -36.91 27.86
C SER A 160 25.04 -36.66 27.21
N VAL A 161 24.00 -36.41 28.02
CA VAL A 161 22.66 -36.10 27.52
C VAL A 161 22.65 -34.80 26.72
N ALA A 162 23.35 -33.76 27.19
CA ALA A 162 23.45 -32.48 26.49
C ALA A 162 24.19 -32.59 25.14
N GLU A 163 25.27 -33.37 25.08
CA GLU A 163 26.00 -33.66 23.84
C GLU A 163 25.13 -34.41 22.83
N HIS A 164 24.38 -35.42 23.27
CA HIS A 164 23.43 -36.13 22.42
C HIS A 164 22.28 -35.23 21.96
N ALA A 165 21.77 -34.35 22.81
CA ALA A 165 20.75 -33.38 22.45
C ALA A 165 21.25 -32.42 21.35
N ALA A 166 22.46 -31.89 21.50
CA ALA A 166 23.08 -31.01 20.52
C ALA A 166 23.35 -31.72 19.18
N SER A 167 23.85 -32.96 19.23
CA SER A 167 24.05 -33.81 18.04
C SER A 167 22.72 -34.08 17.32
N THR A 168 21.68 -34.44 18.06
CA THR A 168 20.34 -34.70 17.52
C THR A 168 19.74 -33.44 16.89
N ALA A 169 19.86 -32.29 17.56
CA ALA A 169 19.43 -31.02 17.02
C ALA A 169 20.13 -30.66 15.70
N ALA A 170 21.44 -30.94 15.58
CA ALA A 170 22.19 -30.73 14.35
C ALA A 170 21.70 -31.64 13.21
N VAL A 171 21.38 -32.92 13.49
CA VAL A 171 20.79 -33.84 12.50
C VAL A 171 19.42 -33.36 12.05
N LEU A 172 18.54 -32.95 12.97
CA LEU A 172 17.22 -32.41 12.65
C LEU A 172 17.31 -31.13 11.83
N ALA A 173 18.21 -30.21 12.18
CA ALA A 173 18.45 -28.99 11.42
C ALA A 173 18.97 -29.28 10.00
N GLY A 174 19.88 -30.25 9.85
CA GLY A 174 20.36 -30.70 8.54
C GLY A 174 19.26 -31.32 7.68
N ALA A 175 18.40 -32.15 8.28
CA ALA A 175 17.25 -32.74 7.61
C ALA A 175 16.24 -31.68 7.12
N LEU A 176 15.97 -30.67 7.95
CA LEU A 176 15.10 -29.53 7.62
C LEU A 176 15.68 -28.62 6.53
N ALA A 177 16.98 -28.33 6.59
CA ALA A 177 17.66 -27.49 5.61
C ALA A 177 17.57 -28.08 4.19
N GLY A 178 17.65 -29.41 4.07
CA GLY A 178 17.53 -30.13 2.79
C GLY A 178 16.16 -30.01 2.11
N VAL A 179 15.14 -29.50 2.83
CA VAL A 179 13.76 -29.39 2.35
C VAL A 179 13.22 -27.96 2.42
N GLY A 180 14.11 -26.98 2.56
CA GLY A 180 13.78 -25.56 2.60
C GLY A 180 13.30 -25.03 3.96
N GLY A 181 13.39 -25.83 5.02
CA GLY A 181 13.18 -25.37 6.40
C GLY A 181 14.41 -24.62 6.93
N GLY A 182 14.20 -23.51 7.64
CA GLY A 182 15.29 -22.72 8.20
C GLY A 182 14.99 -22.10 9.57
N GLY A 183 16.06 -21.96 10.37
CA GLY A 183 16.31 -20.84 11.26
C GLY A 183 15.61 -20.77 12.62
N ASP A 184 14.31 -21.05 12.70
CA ASP A 184 13.56 -20.97 13.96
C ASP A 184 12.87 -22.31 14.27
N LEU A 185 13.18 -22.84 15.46
CA LEU A 185 12.76 -24.16 15.91
C LEU A 185 11.25 -24.19 16.20
N GLY A 186 10.46 -24.55 15.18
CA GLY A 186 9.06 -24.95 15.30
C GLY A 186 8.04 -23.86 15.03
N GLY A 187 7.02 -24.19 14.22
CA GLY A 187 5.87 -23.32 13.94
C GLY A 187 5.30 -23.52 12.54
N SER A 188 4.10 -23.00 12.30
CA SER A 188 3.42 -23.05 10.99
C SER A 188 4.22 -22.38 9.86
N SER A 189 5.11 -21.44 10.19
CA SER A 189 6.03 -20.80 9.24
C SER A 189 6.99 -21.80 8.59
N ALA A 190 7.51 -22.77 9.37
CA ALA A 190 8.42 -23.80 8.86
C ALA A 190 7.70 -24.77 7.89
N SER A 191 6.45 -25.13 8.17
CA SER A 191 5.64 -25.98 7.26
C SER A 191 5.35 -25.28 5.94
N ALA A 192 5.03 -23.99 5.97
CA ALA A 192 4.76 -23.20 4.77
C ALA A 192 6.02 -23.00 3.92
N ALA A 193 7.19 -22.82 4.54
CA ALA A 193 8.48 -22.74 3.86
C ALA A 193 8.86 -24.07 3.16
N VAL A 194 8.66 -25.21 3.82
CA VAL A 194 8.82 -26.54 3.21
C VAL A 194 7.86 -26.73 2.05
N THR A 195 6.60 -26.28 2.20
CA THR A 195 5.58 -26.36 1.15
C THR A 195 5.99 -25.57 -0.10
N LEU A 196 6.48 -24.33 0.07
CA LEU A 196 7.03 -23.53 -1.03
C LEU A 196 8.21 -24.21 -1.71
N HIS A 197 9.16 -24.73 -0.93
CA HIS A 197 10.33 -25.41 -1.48
C HIS A 197 9.94 -26.62 -2.30
N LEU A 198 9.05 -27.49 -1.77
CA LEU A 198 8.56 -28.66 -2.49
C LEU A 198 7.76 -28.26 -3.75
N ALA A 199 6.99 -27.17 -3.71
CA ALA A 199 6.27 -26.67 -4.88
C ALA A 199 7.21 -26.22 -6.02
N VAL A 200 8.38 -25.66 -5.69
CA VAL A 200 9.41 -25.28 -6.66
C VAL A 200 10.09 -26.51 -7.26
N VAL A 201 10.41 -27.52 -6.43
CA VAL A 201 11.15 -28.71 -6.87
C VAL A 201 10.25 -29.75 -7.54
N LEU A 202 8.91 -29.68 -7.38
CA LEU A 202 7.92 -30.56 -8.02
C LEU A 202 7.05 -29.81 -9.06
N PRO A 203 7.62 -29.42 -10.22
CA PRO A 203 6.91 -28.62 -11.23
C PRO A 203 5.67 -29.34 -11.77
N GLY A 204 4.53 -28.63 -11.82
CA GLY A 204 3.24 -29.18 -12.26
C GLY A 204 2.36 -29.75 -11.14
N HIS A 205 2.90 -29.95 -9.94
CA HIS A 205 2.11 -30.20 -8.72
C HIS A 205 2.20 -29.04 -7.73
N GLY A 206 3.29 -28.28 -7.76
CA GLY A 206 3.46 -27.10 -6.91
C GLY A 206 2.35 -26.05 -7.06
N THR A 207 1.85 -25.81 -8.28
CA THR A 207 0.87 -24.73 -8.51
C THR A 207 -0.42 -24.91 -7.70
N SER A 208 -1.05 -26.09 -7.68
CA SER A 208 -2.28 -26.30 -6.90
C SER A 208 -2.04 -26.14 -5.41
N VAL A 209 -0.89 -26.60 -4.90
CA VAL A 209 -0.50 -26.44 -3.50
C VAL A 209 -0.28 -24.97 -3.13
N LEU A 210 0.36 -24.19 -4.02
CA LEU A 210 0.54 -22.75 -3.83
C LEU A 210 -0.81 -22.00 -3.85
N LEU A 211 -1.74 -22.42 -4.71
CA LEU A 211 -3.10 -21.88 -4.72
C LEU A 211 -3.84 -22.18 -3.41
N ASP A 212 -3.81 -23.43 -2.95
CA ASP A 212 -4.43 -23.85 -1.68
C ASP A 212 -3.85 -23.10 -0.48
N LEU A 213 -2.53 -22.88 -0.46
CA LEU A 213 -1.84 -22.10 0.57
C LEU A 213 -2.30 -20.64 0.56
N GLY A 214 -2.48 -20.04 -0.62
CA GLY A 214 -3.05 -18.69 -0.76
C GLY A 214 -4.49 -18.62 -0.27
N TRP A 215 -5.31 -19.62 -0.57
CA TRP A 215 -6.69 -19.72 -0.08
C TRP A 215 -6.77 -19.93 1.43
N GLU A 216 -5.85 -20.69 2.01
CA GLU A 216 -5.74 -20.86 3.45
C GLU A 216 -5.35 -19.55 4.15
N ALA A 217 -4.35 -18.83 3.61
CA ALA A 217 -3.96 -17.52 4.11
C ALA A 217 -5.12 -16.51 4.06
N ALA A 218 -5.85 -16.46 2.94
CA ALA A 218 -7.03 -15.60 2.80
C ALA A 218 -8.13 -15.91 3.84
N ARG A 219 -8.42 -17.20 4.07
CA ARG A 219 -9.38 -17.64 5.10
C ARG A 219 -8.93 -17.28 6.51
N ALA A 220 -7.64 -17.40 6.80
CA ALA A 220 -7.09 -17.05 8.10
C ALA A 220 -7.16 -15.53 8.36
N LEU A 221 -6.90 -14.71 7.35
CA LEU A 221 -6.96 -13.25 7.43
C LEU A 221 -8.40 -12.71 7.59
N THR A 222 -9.39 -13.45 7.10
CA THR A 222 -10.82 -13.05 7.16
C THR A 222 -11.63 -13.86 8.16
N ALA A 223 -10.98 -14.72 8.95
CA ALA A 223 -11.64 -15.48 10.00
C ALA A 223 -12.23 -14.52 11.05
N PRO A 224 -13.43 -14.81 11.60
CA PRO A 224 -13.97 -14.02 12.70
C PRO A 224 -12.99 -13.99 13.88
N GLY A 225 -12.58 -12.79 14.28
CA GLY A 225 -11.57 -12.61 15.32
C GLY A 225 -11.31 -11.15 15.67
N THR A 226 -10.36 -10.94 16.57
CA THR A 226 -9.87 -9.61 16.95
C THR A 226 -8.81 -9.10 15.97
N ALA A 227 -8.57 -7.79 15.95
CA ALA A 227 -7.51 -7.19 15.13
C ALA A 227 -6.12 -7.83 15.39
N ALA A 228 -5.83 -8.18 16.64
CA ALA A 228 -4.59 -8.86 17.03
C ALA A 228 -4.48 -10.28 16.42
N GLU A 229 -5.58 -11.00 16.30
CA GLU A 229 -5.61 -12.32 15.67
C GLU A 229 -5.39 -12.23 14.15
N VAL A 230 -5.92 -11.18 13.50
CA VAL A 230 -5.67 -10.90 12.08
C VAL A 230 -4.20 -10.56 11.85
N VAL A 231 -3.59 -9.74 12.71
CA VAL A 231 -2.15 -9.42 12.63
C VAL A 231 -1.30 -10.68 12.82
N ALA A 232 -1.63 -11.51 13.83
CA ALA A 232 -0.92 -12.78 14.05
C ALA A 232 -1.06 -13.75 12.85
N ALA A 233 -2.21 -13.75 12.17
CA ALA A 233 -2.39 -14.51 10.94
C ALA A 233 -1.56 -13.92 9.78
N ALA A 234 -1.52 -12.59 9.65
CA ALA A 234 -0.69 -11.92 8.64
C ALA A 234 0.79 -12.22 8.82
N GLU A 235 1.31 -12.14 10.05
CA GLU A 235 2.70 -12.48 10.39
C GLU A 235 3.00 -13.96 10.11
N ARG A 236 2.07 -14.86 10.45
CA ARG A 236 2.21 -16.30 10.19
C ARG A 236 2.41 -16.60 8.70
N TYR A 237 1.65 -15.95 7.82
CA TYR A 237 1.69 -16.19 6.38
C TYR A 237 2.60 -15.22 5.60
N ALA A 238 3.18 -14.21 6.25
CA ALA A 238 4.06 -13.23 5.62
C ALA A 238 5.21 -13.84 4.79
N PRO A 239 5.90 -14.92 5.23
CA PRO A 239 6.97 -15.52 4.44
C PRO A 239 6.51 -16.10 3.11
N VAL A 240 5.24 -16.53 3.02
CA VAL A 240 4.71 -17.21 1.84
C VAL A 240 3.88 -16.32 0.94
N LEU A 241 3.26 -15.28 1.49
CA LEU A 241 2.52 -14.28 0.73
C LEU A 241 3.41 -13.35 -0.11
N ALA A 242 4.74 -13.48 -0.02
CA ALA A 242 5.67 -12.83 -0.94
C ALA A 242 5.82 -13.58 -2.28
N ASP A 243 5.41 -14.85 -2.36
CA ASP A 243 5.40 -15.61 -3.62
C ASP A 243 4.25 -15.12 -4.53
N PRO A 244 4.50 -14.73 -5.80
CA PRO A 244 3.47 -14.19 -6.67
C PRO A 244 2.24 -15.10 -6.88
N VAL A 245 2.41 -16.41 -6.93
CA VAL A 245 1.30 -17.36 -7.16
C VAL A 245 0.43 -17.48 -5.91
N VAL A 246 1.07 -17.63 -4.74
CA VAL A 246 0.37 -17.67 -3.44
C VAL A 246 -0.36 -16.35 -3.19
N ALA A 247 0.31 -15.22 -3.42
CA ALA A 247 -0.24 -13.89 -3.24
C ALA A 247 -1.46 -13.65 -4.13
N ALA A 248 -1.36 -13.98 -5.43
CA ALA A 248 -2.48 -13.83 -6.35
C ALA A 248 -3.66 -14.74 -5.98
N ALA A 249 -3.40 -15.97 -5.53
CA ALA A 249 -4.44 -16.87 -5.04
C ALA A 249 -5.12 -16.34 -3.78
N ALA A 250 -4.34 -15.77 -2.85
CA ALA A 250 -4.86 -15.12 -1.65
C ALA A 250 -5.75 -13.93 -2.00
N VAL A 251 -5.32 -13.05 -2.92
CA VAL A 251 -6.13 -11.91 -3.39
C VAL A 251 -7.43 -12.39 -4.03
N VAL A 252 -7.39 -13.42 -4.88
CA VAL A 252 -8.59 -13.99 -5.50
C VAL A 252 -9.55 -14.56 -4.44
N ALA A 253 -9.05 -15.28 -3.44
CA ALA A 253 -9.88 -15.86 -2.39
C ALA A 253 -10.43 -14.85 -1.38
N LEU A 254 -9.67 -13.80 -1.04
CA LEU A 254 -10.18 -12.67 -0.27
C LEU A 254 -11.36 -12.01 -0.99
N GLY A 255 -11.26 -11.92 -2.31
CA GLY A 255 -12.20 -11.18 -3.14
C GLY A 255 -12.26 -9.70 -2.74
N ARG A 256 -13.24 -8.99 -3.28
CA ARG A 256 -13.43 -7.56 -2.98
C ARG A 256 -13.73 -7.35 -1.50
N SER A 257 -14.70 -8.08 -0.96
CA SER A 257 -15.19 -7.90 0.41
C SER A 257 -14.12 -8.15 1.47
N GLY A 258 -13.32 -9.22 1.34
CA GLY A 258 -12.24 -9.52 2.27
C GLY A 258 -11.12 -8.48 2.20
N LEU A 259 -10.76 -8.02 1.00
CA LEU A 259 -9.75 -6.99 0.85
C LEU A 259 -10.24 -5.63 1.39
N THR A 260 -11.49 -5.25 1.12
CA THR A 260 -12.12 -4.05 1.70
C THR A 260 -12.09 -4.11 3.22
N GLN A 261 -12.46 -5.22 3.84
CA GLN A 261 -12.41 -5.40 5.30
C GLN A 261 -11.00 -5.17 5.87
N LEU A 262 -9.97 -5.76 5.26
CA LEU A 262 -8.58 -5.61 5.70
C LEU A 262 -8.09 -4.17 5.54
N LEU A 263 -8.42 -3.51 4.43
CA LEU A 263 -8.05 -2.11 4.21
C LEU A 263 -8.81 -1.15 5.14
N THR A 264 -10.07 -1.42 5.46
CA THR A 264 -10.80 -0.64 6.48
C THR A 264 -10.12 -0.77 7.84
N GLN A 265 -9.65 -1.97 8.21
CA GLN A 265 -8.92 -2.16 9.46
C GLN A 265 -7.61 -1.37 9.48
N VAL A 266 -6.82 -1.44 8.40
CA VAL A 266 -5.57 -0.65 8.28
C VAL A 266 -5.85 0.85 8.28
N GLY A 267 -6.86 1.30 7.56
CA GLY A 267 -7.24 2.72 7.47
C GLY A 267 -7.72 3.28 8.81
N ALA A 268 -8.40 2.47 9.62
CA ALA A 268 -8.79 2.85 10.97
C ALA A 268 -7.60 2.95 11.93
N SER A 269 -6.60 2.07 11.81
CA SER A 269 -5.37 2.08 12.64
C SER A 269 -4.39 3.20 12.23
N GLY A 270 -4.31 3.52 10.94
CA GLY A 270 -3.34 4.45 10.37
C GLY A 270 -3.54 5.92 10.73
N ALA A 271 -4.68 6.28 11.33
CA ALA A 271 -4.96 7.65 11.77
C ALA A 271 -3.97 8.16 12.84
N ASP A 272 -3.33 7.25 13.59
CA ASP A 272 -2.40 7.57 14.67
C ASP A 272 -0.92 7.63 14.23
N GLY A 273 -0.63 7.41 12.94
CA GLY A 273 0.74 7.51 12.38
C GLY A 273 1.70 6.39 12.80
N SER A 274 1.20 5.30 13.38
CA SER A 274 2.00 4.11 13.68
C SER A 274 1.99 3.14 12.49
N THR A 275 3.14 2.51 12.20
CA THR A 275 3.27 1.47 11.18
C THR A 275 2.45 0.25 11.60
N ASP A 276 1.40 -0.07 10.83
CA ASP A 276 0.57 -1.26 11.06
C ASP A 276 1.26 -2.48 10.42
N PRO A 277 1.62 -3.53 11.18
CA PRO A 277 2.23 -4.75 10.64
C PRO A 277 1.38 -5.38 9.52
N LEU A 278 0.06 -5.23 9.57
CA LEU A 278 -0.85 -5.70 8.53
C LEU A 278 -0.64 -4.93 7.22
N ALA A 279 -0.38 -3.62 7.27
CA ALA A 279 -0.11 -2.81 6.08
C ALA A 279 1.15 -3.32 5.36
N GLY A 280 2.22 -3.63 6.11
CA GLY A 280 3.46 -4.16 5.54
C GLY A 280 3.29 -5.53 4.89
N VAL A 281 2.47 -6.42 5.48
CA VAL A 281 2.15 -7.72 4.88
C VAL A 281 1.30 -7.55 3.62
N LEU A 282 0.27 -6.70 3.67
CA LEU A 282 -0.58 -6.40 2.51
C LEU A 282 0.23 -5.77 1.37
N ALA A 283 1.16 -4.86 1.65
CA ALA A 283 2.00 -4.23 0.64
C ALA A 283 2.78 -5.26 -0.17
N ARG A 284 3.51 -6.15 0.52
CA ARG A 284 4.25 -7.24 -0.14
C ARG A 284 3.33 -8.20 -0.88
N THR A 285 2.18 -8.55 -0.30
CA THR A 285 1.23 -9.49 -0.90
C THR A 285 0.62 -8.92 -2.18
N LEU A 286 0.07 -7.70 -2.12
CA LEU A 286 -0.62 -7.09 -3.25
C LEU A 286 0.36 -6.70 -4.36
N GLY A 287 1.57 -6.26 -3.99
CA GLY A 287 2.66 -6.05 -4.95
C GLY A 287 3.08 -7.34 -5.66
N ALA A 288 3.28 -8.43 -4.92
CA ALA A 288 3.61 -9.75 -5.49
C ALA A 288 2.48 -10.31 -6.37
N ALA A 289 1.22 -10.16 -5.95
CA ALA A 289 0.05 -10.57 -6.72
C ALA A 289 -0.02 -9.83 -8.07
N GLY A 290 0.34 -8.54 -8.11
CA GLY A 290 0.45 -7.76 -9.34
C GLY A 290 1.50 -8.30 -10.32
N ALA A 291 2.56 -8.93 -9.82
CA ALA A 291 3.63 -9.53 -10.62
C ALA A 291 3.31 -10.95 -11.13
N ALA A 292 2.26 -11.60 -10.63
CA ALA A 292 1.88 -12.95 -11.03
C ALA A 292 1.40 -13.04 -12.50
N GLY A 293 0.94 -11.92 -13.07
CA GLY A 293 0.41 -11.83 -14.43
C GLY A 293 -0.75 -12.81 -14.65
N ASP A 294 -0.78 -13.46 -15.81
CA ASP A 294 -1.85 -14.40 -16.19
C ASP A 294 -1.76 -15.79 -15.52
N ARG A 295 -0.77 -16.02 -14.66
CA ARG A 295 -0.60 -17.33 -13.98
C ARG A 295 -1.77 -17.65 -13.04
N VAL A 296 -2.38 -16.61 -12.46
CA VAL A 296 -3.57 -16.71 -11.61
C VAL A 296 -4.56 -15.62 -12.05
N PRO A 297 -5.47 -15.92 -12.99
CA PRO A 297 -6.43 -14.93 -13.47
C PRO A 297 -7.39 -14.51 -12.35
N GLY A 298 -7.75 -13.22 -12.31
CA GLY A 298 -8.76 -12.69 -11.39
C GLY A 298 -8.22 -11.80 -10.27
N ALA A 299 -6.91 -11.78 -10.00
CA ALA A 299 -6.34 -10.91 -8.97
C ALA A 299 -6.47 -9.42 -9.33
N ALA A 300 -6.18 -9.03 -10.58
CA ALA A 300 -6.31 -7.64 -11.03
C ALA A 300 -7.73 -7.05 -10.88
N PRO A 301 -8.82 -7.73 -11.33
CA PRO A 301 -10.19 -7.28 -11.06
C PRO A 301 -10.54 -7.07 -9.59
N VAL A 302 -9.95 -7.85 -8.67
CA VAL A 302 -10.15 -7.67 -7.23
C VAL A 302 -9.43 -6.41 -6.73
N LEU A 303 -8.17 -6.23 -7.11
CA LEU A 303 -7.37 -5.04 -6.77
C LEU A 303 -8.00 -3.75 -7.30
N ASP A 304 -8.57 -3.79 -8.51
CA ASP A 304 -9.21 -2.65 -9.16
C ASP A 304 -10.61 -2.37 -8.61
N GLY A 305 -11.27 -3.36 -8.02
CA GLY A 305 -12.66 -3.29 -7.57
C GLY A 305 -12.84 -2.91 -6.10
N VAL A 306 -11.76 -2.74 -5.34
CA VAL A 306 -11.81 -2.56 -3.87
C VAL A 306 -12.42 -1.24 -3.43
N LEU A 307 -12.35 -0.22 -4.31
CA LEU A 307 -12.87 1.12 -4.07
C LEU A 307 -13.91 1.47 -5.14
N ASP A 308 -15.14 1.69 -4.72
CA ASP A 308 -16.20 2.24 -5.57
C ASP A 308 -16.12 3.78 -5.54
N PRO A 309 -15.80 4.45 -6.66
CA PRO A 309 -15.70 5.91 -6.69
C PRO A 309 -17.05 6.61 -6.51
N ASP A 310 -18.15 5.95 -6.90
CA ASP A 310 -19.48 6.56 -6.97
C ASP A 310 -20.32 6.32 -5.70
N ASP A 311 -19.83 5.51 -4.76
CA ASP A 311 -20.49 5.26 -3.49
C ASP A 311 -20.45 6.52 -2.59
N PRO A 312 -21.62 7.11 -2.26
CA PRO A 312 -21.71 8.34 -1.47
C PRO A 312 -21.51 8.12 0.03
N SER A 313 -21.35 6.87 0.50
CA SER A 313 -21.04 6.58 1.89
C SER A 313 -19.60 6.99 2.26
N GLY A 314 -19.36 7.19 3.56
CA GLY A 314 -18.03 7.50 4.09
C GLY A 314 -17.11 6.28 4.26
N ASP A 315 -17.66 5.06 4.22
CA ASP A 315 -16.88 3.83 4.43
C ASP A 315 -15.72 3.64 3.44
N PRO A 316 -15.87 3.94 2.13
CA PRO A 316 -14.77 3.81 1.19
C PRO A 316 -13.68 4.88 1.38
N ASP A 317 -13.92 5.96 2.14
CA ASP A 317 -12.85 6.90 2.50
C ASP A 317 -11.88 6.27 3.51
N VAL A 318 -12.37 5.45 4.45
CA VAL A 318 -11.52 4.68 5.36
C VAL A 318 -10.72 3.63 4.58
N VAL A 319 -11.31 3.01 3.56
CA VAL A 319 -10.62 2.10 2.64
C VAL A 319 -9.51 2.82 1.88
N ALA A 320 -9.78 4.04 1.38
CA ALA A 320 -8.79 4.87 0.70
C ALA A 320 -7.60 5.22 1.61
N LEU A 321 -7.83 5.51 2.89
CA LEU A 321 -6.75 5.68 3.87
C LEU A 321 -5.94 4.39 4.06
N GLY A 322 -6.61 3.23 4.14
CA GLY A 322 -5.94 1.93 4.20
C GLY A 322 -5.10 1.64 2.97
N MET A 323 -5.57 2.01 1.77
CA MET A 323 -4.79 1.91 0.53
C MET A 323 -3.53 2.79 0.61
N GLY A 324 -3.65 4.02 1.11
CA GLY A 324 -2.51 4.92 1.32
C GLY A 324 -1.47 4.34 2.29
N ALA A 325 -1.91 3.80 3.43
CA ALA A 325 -1.03 3.16 4.41
C ALA A 325 -0.31 1.93 3.83
N VAL A 326 -0.98 1.11 3.02
CA VAL A 326 -0.35 -0.02 2.32
C VAL A 326 0.66 0.46 1.26
N LEU A 327 0.38 1.54 0.54
CA LEU A 327 1.33 2.10 -0.44
C LEU A 327 2.57 2.69 0.22
N ALA A 328 2.45 3.24 1.43
CA ALA A 328 3.58 3.77 2.20
C ALA A 328 4.58 2.69 2.63
N GLU A 329 4.16 1.42 2.64
CA GLU A 329 4.97 0.30 3.09
C GLU A 329 5.84 -0.30 1.96
N PRO A 330 7.07 -0.76 2.28
CA PRO A 330 7.93 -1.41 1.32
C PRO A 330 7.29 -2.67 0.71
N GLY A 331 7.33 -2.77 -0.62
CA GLY A 331 6.87 -3.95 -1.37
C GLY A 331 5.56 -3.77 -2.13
N ALA A 332 4.83 -2.65 -1.93
CA ALA A 332 3.61 -2.34 -2.70
C ALA A 332 3.88 -2.24 -4.22
N GLY A 333 5.00 -1.60 -4.60
CA GLY A 333 5.46 -1.49 -5.98
C GLY A 333 4.70 -0.47 -6.84
N ALA A 334 5.33 -0.06 -7.94
CA ALA A 334 4.82 0.99 -8.84
C ALA A 334 3.50 0.60 -9.54
N ASP A 335 3.35 -0.67 -9.94
CA ASP A 335 2.19 -1.11 -10.70
C ASP A 335 0.91 -1.17 -9.86
N LEU A 336 1.02 -1.41 -8.54
CA LEU A 336 -0.10 -1.28 -7.60
C LEU A 336 -0.43 0.19 -7.36
N ALA A 337 0.60 1.02 -7.10
CA ALA A 337 0.44 2.46 -6.90
C ALA A 337 -0.28 3.12 -8.09
N ALA A 338 0.12 2.86 -9.34
CA ALA A 338 -0.52 3.44 -10.52
C ALA A 338 -2.00 3.02 -10.69
N ARG A 339 -2.37 1.80 -10.28
CA ARG A 339 -3.77 1.34 -10.31
C ARG A 339 -4.60 2.04 -9.24
N TRP A 340 -4.08 2.07 -8.01
CA TRP A 340 -4.77 2.62 -6.87
C TRP A 340 -4.89 4.14 -6.92
N VAL A 341 -3.84 4.86 -7.33
CA VAL A 341 -3.88 6.32 -7.54
C VAL A 341 -5.00 6.71 -8.50
N ARG A 342 -5.19 5.99 -9.61
CA ARG A 342 -6.32 6.24 -10.52
C ARG A 342 -7.67 6.13 -9.81
N ARG A 343 -7.86 5.09 -9.02
CA ARG A 343 -9.12 4.86 -8.28
C ARG A 343 -9.37 5.91 -7.23
N LEU A 344 -8.34 6.27 -6.47
CA LEU A 344 -8.38 7.34 -5.48
C LEU A 344 -8.76 8.67 -6.14
N LEU A 345 -8.12 9.04 -7.24
CA LEU A 345 -8.43 10.26 -8.01
C LEU A 345 -9.87 10.27 -8.54
N HIS A 346 -10.38 9.15 -9.05
CA HIS A 346 -11.77 9.05 -9.51
C HIS A 346 -12.76 9.24 -8.36
N ARG A 347 -12.47 8.66 -7.19
CA ARG A 347 -13.30 8.86 -5.99
C ARG A 347 -13.29 10.30 -5.53
N GLU A 348 -12.12 10.93 -5.47
CA GLU A 348 -12.02 12.33 -5.05
C GLU A 348 -12.70 13.28 -6.03
N ALA A 349 -12.60 13.01 -7.33
CA ALA A 349 -13.33 13.77 -8.35
C ALA A 349 -14.85 13.61 -8.22
N ALA A 350 -15.35 12.41 -7.90
CA ALA A 350 -16.78 12.15 -7.69
C ALA A 350 -17.31 12.80 -6.41
N GLN A 351 -16.52 12.82 -5.33
CA GLN A 351 -16.92 13.36 -4.03
C GLN A 351 -16.59 14.85 -3.85
N GLY A 352 -15.76 15.43 -4.72
CA GLY A 352 -15.39 16.85 -4.72
C GLY A 352 -14.39 17.27 -3.64
N SER A 353 -13.77 16.33 -2.92
CA SER A 353 -12.76 16.60 -1.89
C SER A 353 -11.81 15.41 -1.70
N SER A 354 -10.77 15.54 -0.88
CA SER A 354 -9.88 14.42 -0.57
C SER A 354 -10.51 13.44 0.43
N SER A 355 -10.07 12.19 0.43
CA SER A 355 -10.53 11.20 1.42
C SER A 355 -10.09 11.54 2.85
N VAL A 356 -8.95 12.21 3.01
CA VAL A 356 -8.44 12.69 4.31
C VAL A 356 -9.35 13.77 4.87
N ASP A 357 -9.74 14.76 4.06
CA ASP A 357 -10.59 15.87 4.50
C ASP A 357 -11.98 15.40 4.96
N ARG A 358 -12.50 14.32 4.37
CA ARG A 358 -13.82 13.77 4.72
C ARG A 358 -13.82 12.87 5.96
N THR A 359 -12.65 12.44 6.45
CA THR A 359 -12.54 11.47 7.53
C THR A 359 -11.99 12.09 8.81
N THR A 360 -10.68 12.33 8.86
CA THR A 360 -9.96 12.77 10.07
C THR A 360 -9.29 14.13 9.91
N GLY A 361 -8.99 14.55 8.68
CA GLY A 361 -8.27 15.79 8.38
C GLY A 361 -6.79 15.80 8.81
N THR A 362 -6.25 14.69 9.33
CA THR A 362 -4.89 14.66 9.94
C THR A 362 -3.99 13.51 9.49
N GLY A 363 -4.47 12.63 8.60
CA GLY A 363 -3.68 11.51 8.05
C GLY A 363 -2.87 11.87 6.79
N PRO A 364 -1.89 11.05 6.38
CA PRO A 364 -1.19 11.23 5.11
C PRO A 364 -2.15 11.06 3.93
N ASP A 365 -1.99 11.89 2.90
CA ASP A 365 -2.79 11.83 1.69
C ASP A 365 -2.48 10.58 0.86
N PRO A 366 -3.45 9.65 0.66
CA PRO A 366 -3.24 8.44 -0.12
C PRO A 366 -2.79 8.68 -1.56
N VAL A 367 -3.24 9.77 -2.20
CA VAL A 367 -2.82 10.12 -3.56
C VAL A 367 -1.37 10.56 -3.57
N ALA A 368 -0.99 11.50 -2.70
CA ALA A 368 0.39 11.96 -2.58
C ALA A 368 1.35 10.81 -2.27
N VAL A 369 1.01 9.93 -1.32
CA VAL A 369 1.81 8.72 -1.02
C VAL A 369 2.00 7.86 -2.27
N GLY A 370 0.93 7.62 -3.03
CA GLY A 370 0.99 6.84 -4.26
C GLY A 370 1.88 7.49 -5.34
N LEU A 371 1.84 8.81 -5.49
CA LEU A 371 2.74 9.54 -6.41
C LEU A 371 4.20 9.40 -5.97
N GLY A 372 4.49 9.58 -4.68
CA GLY A 372 5.85 9.41 -4.13
C GLY A 372 6.42 8.02 -4.39
N VAL A 373 5.59 6.96 -4.28
CA VAL A 373 5.99 5.57 -4.62
C VAL A 373 6.33 5.43 -6.10
N LEU A 374 5.56 6.06 -6.99
CA LEU A 374 5.82 6.00 -8.44
C LEU A 374 7.12 6.72 -8.82
N VAL A 375 7.36 7.89 -8.22
CA VAL A 375 8.60 8.65 -8.39
C VAL A 375 9.80 7.86 -7.88
N ALA A 376 9.72 7.32 -6.66
CA ALA A 376 10.78 6.53 -6.05
C ALA A 376 11.13 5.27 -6.85
N ALA A 377 10.14 4.64 -7.51
CA ALA A 377 10.37 3.48 -8.36
C ALA A 377 11.12 3.81 -9.67
N GLY A 378 11.08 5.07 -10.13
CA GLY A 378 11.82 5.53 -11.31
C GLY A 378 11.38 4.91 -12.64
N ARG A 379 10.16 4.35 -12.72
CA ARG A 379 9.61 3.69 -13.91
C ARG A 379 8.84 4.67 -14.81
N SER A 380 9.50 5.16 -15.87
CA SER A 380 8.92 6.15 -16.78
C SER A 380 7.71 5.62 -17.58
N ASP A 381 7.69 4.32 -17.90
CA ASP A 381 6.57 3.63 -18.54
C ASP A 381 5.32 3.65 -17.67
N THR A 382 5.45 3.32 -16.38
CA THR A 382 4.33 3.32 -15.44
C THR A 382 3.83 4.75 -15.16
N ALA A 383 4.75 5.73 -15.05
CA ALA A 383 4.38 7.14 -14.87
C ALA A 383 3.61 7.69 -16.08
N ALA A 384 4.08 7.42 -17.30
CA ALA A 384 3.40 7.83 -18.52
C ALA A 384 2.04 7.14 -18.68
N GLY A 385 1.94 5.83 -18.37
CA GLY A 385 0.69 5.10 -18.42
C GLY A 385 -0.34 5.51 -17.36
N LEU A 386 0.06 6.21 -16.29
CA LEU A 386 -0.87 6.87 -15.35
C LEU A 386 -1.37 8.21 -15.94
N LEU A 387 -0.45 8.99 -16.51
CA LEU A 387 -0.69 10.35 -17.02
C LEU A 387 -1.15 10.40 -18.48
N SER A 388 -1.41 9.26 -19.13
CA SER A 388 -1.88 9.19 -20.51
C SER A 388 -3.36 9.58 -20.68
N ASP A 389 -4.10 9.65 -19.57
CA ASP A 389 -5.55 9.78 -19.59
C ASP A 389 -5.99 11.16 -19.09
N ARG A 390 -6.87 11.82 -19.87
CA ARG A 390 -7.43 13.13 -19.51
C ARG A 390 -8.13 13.13 -18.14
N PRO A 391 -8.99 12.16 -17.76
CA PRO A 391 -9.66 12.18 -16.46
C PRO A 391 -8.71 12.19 -15.27
N THR A 392 -7.53 11.54 -15.40
CA THR A 392 -6.47 11.58 -14.40
C THR A 392 -5.95 13.01 -14.24
N TRP A 393 -5.69 13.70 -15.35
CA TRP A 393 -5.24 15.09 -15.34
C TRP A 393 -6.31 16.06 -14.81
N ASP A 394 -7.58 15.88 -15.18
CA ASP A 394 -8.70 16.69 -14.67
C ASP A 394 -8.74 16.61 -13.12
N ALA A 395 -8.56 15.42 -12.55
CA ALA A 395 -8.51 15.22 -11.10
C ALA A 395 -7.23 15.78 -10.44
N LEU A 396 -6.05 15.53 -11.03
CA LEU A 396 -4.77 16.00 -10.50
C LEU A 396 -4.67 17.54 -10.50
N LEU A 397 -5.11 18.18 -11.58
CA LEU A 397 -5.06 19.63 -11.74
C LEU A 397 -6.12 20.34 -10.90
N GLY A 398 -7.25 19.71 -10.60
CA GLY A 398 -8.29 20.32 -9.75
C GLY A 398 -8.12 20.09 -8.26
N ARG A 399 -7.11 19.31 -7.86
CA ARG A 399 -6.78 19.03 -6.47
C ARG A 399 -5.92 20.14 -5.87
N THR A 400 -6.15 20.46 -4.59
CA THR A 400 -5.20 21.23 -3.78
C THR A 400 -4.23 20.29 -3.07
N TRP A 401 -2.93 20.56 -3.16
CA TRP A 401 -1.88 19.67 -2.65
C TRP A 401 -1.25 20.18 -1.35
N PRO A 402 -1.19 19.38 -0.27
CA PRO A 402 -0.59 19.78 1.00
C PRO A 402 0.90 20.14 0.91
N ASP A 403 1.64 19.46 0.03
CA ASP A 403 3.07 19.63 -0.22
C ASP A 403 3.38 20.60 -1.38
N GLY A 404 2.35 21.20 -1.98
CA GLY A 404 2.50 22.03 -3.18
C GLY A 404 2.70 21.24 -4.47
N ALA A 405 2.36 19.94 -4.52
CA ALA A 405 2.41 19.08 -5.71
C ALA A 405 3.84 18.74 -6.18
N ALA A 406 4.80 18.62 -5.26
CA ALA A 406 6.19 18.33 -5.61
C ALA A 406 6.34 16.94 -6.27
N ASP A 407 5.71 15.92 -5.70
CA ASP A 407 5.73 14.56 -6.27
C ASP A 407 5.05 14.49 -7.65
N LEU A 408 4.05 15.34 -7.90
CA LEU A 408 3.41 15.44 -9.22
C LEU A 408 4.37 16.04 -10.25
N VAL A 409 5.15 17.06 -9.90
CA VAL A 409 6.19 17.62 -10.78
C VAL A 409 7.20 16.55 -11.16
N ASP A 410 7.73 15.82 -10.18
CA ASP A 410 8.71 14.77 -10.41
C ASP A 410 8.12 13.63 -11.25
N LEU A 411 6.84 13.30 -11.06
CA LEU A 411 6.15 12.30 -11.87
C LEU A 411 5.99 12.75 -13.34
N VAL A 412 5.67 14.02 -13.58
CA VAL A 412 5.58 14.58 -14.95
C VAL A 412 6.92 14.53 -15.64
N GLU A 413 7.99 14.92 -14.96
CA GLU A 413 9.36 14.80 -15.49
C GLU A 413 9.75 13.36 -15.78
N LEU A 414 9.39 12.43 -14.89
CA LEU A 414 9.65 11.00 -15.06
C LEU A 414 8.91 10.44 -16.28
N ALA A 415 7.63 10.80 -16.44
CA ALA A 415 6.81 10.41 -17.58
C ALA A 415 7.36 10.96 -18.91
N GLY A 416 7.93 12.17 -18.91
CA GLY A 416 8.59 12.77 -20.07
C GLY A 416 9.78 11.97 -20.63
N ARG A 417 10.33 11.05 -19.84
CA ARG A 417 11.44 10.16 -20.26
C ARG A 417 10.96 8.87 -20.96
N SER A 418 9.65 8.69 -21.17
CA SER A 418 9.06 7.47 -21.74
C SER A 418 9.08 7.41 -23.28
N GLY A 419 9.74 8.35 -23.95
CA GLY A 419 9.78 8.40 -25.41
C GLY A 419 8.41 8.76 -25.99
N ALA A 420 7.90 7.98 -26.96
CA ALA A 420 6.63 8.27 -27.62
C ALA A 420 5.42 8.35 -26.67
N ALA A 421 5.41 7.59 -25.57
CA ALA A 421 4.33 7.66 -24.58
C ALA A 421 4.26 9.03 -23.87
N ALA A 422 5.32 9.84 -23.89
CA ALA A 422 5.30 11.20 -23.36
C ALA A 422 4.45 12.14 -24.22
N GLU A 423 4.26 11.85 -25.51
CA GLU A 423 3.37 12.61 -26.38
C GLU A 423 1.91 12.49 -25.93
N ASP A 424 1.47 11.28 -25.53
CA ASP A 424 0.14 11.04 -24.98
C ASP A 424 -0.05 11.80 -23.66
N VAL A 425 0.98 11.86 -22.82
CA VAL A 425 0.98 12.63 -21.56
C VAL A 425 0.80 14.12 -21.84
N VAL A 426 1.55 14.69 -22.78
CA VAL A 426 1.43 16.10 -23.18
C VAL A 426 0.04 16.37 -23.74
N ALA A 427 -0.45 15.52 -24.65
CA ALA A 427 -1.77 15.68 -25.24
C ALA A 427 -2.88 15.65 -24.18
N ALA A 428 -2.85 14.67 -23.28
CA ALA A 428 -3.83 14.52 -22.21
C ALA A 428 -3.81 15.69 -21.23
N ALA A 429 -2.61 16.12 -20.79
CA ALA A 429 -2.43 17.22 -19.87
C ALA A 429 -2.96 18.54 -20.43
N LEU A 430 -2.63 18.86 -21.68
CA LEU A 430 -3.07 20.10 -22.33
C LEU A 430 -4.57 20.06 -22.63
N THR A 431 -5.10 18.90 -23.04
CA THR A 431 -6.53 18.74 -23.26
C THR A 431 -7.32 18.94 -21.96
N ALA A 432 -6.84 18.38 -20.83
CA ALA A 432 -7.43 18.58 -19.51
C ALA A 432 -7.40 20.07 -19.12
N ALA A 433 -6.22 20.69 -19.16
CA ALA A 433 -6.02 22.07 -18.74
C ALA A 433 -6.81 23.09 -19.60
N GLY A 434 -7.06 22.78 -20.88
CA GLY A 434 -7.77 23.67 -21.80
C GLY A 434 -9.25 23.41 -21.98
N ALA A 435 -9.79 22.28 -21.49
CA ALA A 435 -11.18 21.91 -21.76
C ALA A 435 -12.20 22.92 -21.19
N ASP A 436 -11.94 23.47 -20.01
CA ASP A 436 -12.82 24.46 -19.38
C ASP A 436 -12.70 25.86 -20.01
N LEU A 437 -11.65 26.09 -20.78
CA LEU A 437 -11.42 27.35 -21.50
C LEU A 437 -12.18 27.42 -22.83
N LEU A 438 -12.95 26.39 -23.20
CA LEU A 438 -13.70 26.38 -24.44
C LEU A 438 -15.07 27.08 -24.34
N PRO A 439 -15.55 27.71 -25.42
CA PRO A 439 -16.92 28.26 -25.48
C PRO A 439 -17.99 27.22 -25.13
N GLY A 440 -18.92 27.58 -24.24
CA GLY A 440 -20.04 26.73 -23.85
C GLY A 440 -19.73 25.73 -22.72
N SER A 441 -18.52 25.76 -22.15
CA SER A 441 -18.23 25.06 -20.90
C SER A 441 -19.12 25.64 -19.80
N ALA A 442 -19.96 24.81 -19.19
CA ALA A 442 -20.88 25.21 -18.12
C ALA A 442 -20.17 25.36 -16.76
N ARG A 443 -18.83 25.40 -16.72
CA ARG A 443 -18.06 25.07 -15.52
C ARG A 443 -17.01 26.13 -15.20
N VAL A 444 -16.95 26.43 -13.89
CA VAL A 444 -15.85 27.12 -13.22
C VAL A 444 -14.55 26.47 -13.63
N LEU A 445 -13.50 27.26 -13.82
CA LEU A 445 -12.15 26.78 -14.08
C LEU A 445 -11.80 25.71 -13.03
N THR A 446 -11.77 24.42 -13.41
CA THR A 446 -11.55 23.33 -12.45
C THR A 446 -10.09 23.14 -12.13
N VAL A 447 -9.18 23.75 -12.90
CA VAL A 447 -7.74 23.76 -12.63
C VAL A 447 -7.45 24.64 -11.41
N ASP A 448 -6.86 24.05 -10.38
CA ASP A 448 -6.33 24.77 -9.22
C ASP A 448 -5.14 25.66 -9.67
N PRO A 449 -5.22 26.99 -9.48
CA PRO A 449 -4.17 27.90 -9.92
C PRO A 449 -2.80 27.65 -9.26
N GLY A 450 -2.80 27.20 -7.99
CA GLY A 450 -1.57 26.90 -7.25
C GLY A 450 -0.85 25.69 -7.84
N THR A 451 -1.61 24.62 -8.10
CA THR A 451 -1.13 23.37 -8.71
C THR A 451 -0.61 23.63 -10.12
N TRP A 452 -1.36 24.38 -10.94
CA TRP A 452 -0.91 24.73 -12.29
C TRP A 452 0.40 25.52 -12.29
N ALA A 453 0.56 26.48 -11.38
CA ALA A 453 1.78 27.27 -11.29
C ALA A 453 3.03 26.42 -11.05
N VAL A 454 2.90 25.32 -10.29
CA VAL A 454 4.00 24.40 -9.96
C VAL A 454 4.22 23.34 -11.05
N VAL A 455 3.16 22.78 -11.62
CA VAL A 455 3.24 21.70 -12.63
C VAL A 455 3.65 22.20 -14.01
N ALA A 456 3.17 23.38 -14.40
CA ALA A 456 3.29 23.85 -15.77
C ALA A 456 4.75 24.09 -16.25
N PRO A 457 5.74 24.49 -15.42
CA PRO A 457 7.15 24.48 -15.81
C PRO A 457 7.69 23.09 -16.19
N ALA A 458 7.31 22.02 -15.47
CA ALA A 458 7.70 20.66 -15.83
C ALA A 458 7.01 20.21 -17.12
N LEU A 459 5.69 20.44 -17.23
CA LEU A 459 4.95 20.14 -18.46
C LEU A 459 5.51 20.89 -19.68
N THR A 460 6.00 22.13 -19.50
CA THR A 460 6.67 22.88 -20.58
C THR A 460 7.92 22.17 -21.08
N ARG A 461 8.76 21.67 -20.17
CA ARG A 461 9.97 20.92 -20.56
C ARG A 461 9.60 19.66 -21.34
N VAL A 462 8.61 18.90 -20.86
CA VAL A 462 8.13 17.70 -21.56
C VAL A 462 7.56 18.04 -22.95
N ALA A 463 6.74 19.11 -23.06
CA ALA A 463 6.18 19.54 -24.34
C ALA A 463 7.22 20.07 -25.35
N VAL A 464 8.33 20.64 -24.85
CA VAL A 464 9.46 21.07 -25.68
C VAL A 464 10.23 19.86 -26.23
N ASP A 465 10.42 18.83 -25.41
CA ASP A 465 11.08 17.58 -25.82
C ASP A 465 10.19 16.74 -26.75
N HIS A 466 8.86 16.84 -26.60
CA HIS A 466 7.85 16.08 -27.34
C HIS A 466 6.80 16.98 -28.00
N PRO A 467 7.16 17.78 -29.03
CA PRO A 467 6.28 18.79 -29.63
C PRO A 467 5.22 18.22 -30.59
N ALA A 468 5.25 16.92 -30.91
CA ALA A 468 4.39 16.32 -31.93
C ALA A 468 2.87 16.53 -31.70
N PRO A 469 2.32 16.40 -30.48
CA PRO A 469 0.89 16.69 -30.22
C PRO A 469 0.50 18.13 -30.55
N LEU A 470 1.39 19.10 -30.30
CA LEU A 470 1.16 20.51 -30.60
C LEU A 470 1.20 20.77 -32.11
N VAL A 471 2.16 20.18 -32.81
CA VAL A 471 2.25 20.27 -34.27
C VAL A 471 0.99 19.67 -34.91
N ALA A 472 0.53 18.52 -34.44
CA ALA A 472 -0.69 17.86 -34.92
C ALA A 472 -1.95 18.71 -34.64
N GLY A 473 -2.08 19.26 -33.42
CA GLY A 473 -3.19 20.14 -33.06
C GLY A 473 -3.24 21.41 -33.90
N LEU A 474 -2.09 22.06 -34.14
CA LEU A 474 -1.97 23.26 -34.98
C LEU A 474 -2.22 22.97 -36.46
N GLY A 475 -1.81 21.79 -36.96
CA GLY A 475 -2.06 21.36 -38.33
C GLY A 475 -3.50 20.88 -38.58
N SER A 476 -4.30 20.65 -37.53
CA SER A 476 -5.68 20.17 -37.63
C SER A 476 -6.55 20.69 -36.47
N PRO A 477 -6.79 22.01 -36.39
CA PRO A 477 -7.50 22.63 -35.27
C PRO A 477 -8.96 22.18 -35.14
N GLY A 478 -9.57 21.70 -36.22
CA GLY A 478 -10.93 21.16 -36.24
C GLY A 478 -11.05 19.69 -35.83
N ALA A 479 -9.95 18.98 -35.57
CA ALA A 479 -10.03 17.59 -35.13
C ALA A 479 -10.58 17.47 -33.69
N PRO A 480 -11.27 16.37 -33.34
CA PRO A 480 -11.81 16.17 -32.01
C PRO A 480 -10.73 16.33 -30.93
N GLY A 481 -10.95 17.21 -29.96
CA GLY A 481 -10.01 17.48 -28.87
C GLY A 481 -8.94 18.52 -29.15
N SER A 482 -8.66 18.87 -30.42
CA SER A 482 -7.62 19.86 -30.79
C SER A 482 -7.85 21.23 -30.15
N ALA A 483 -9.09 21.72 -30.12
CA ALA A 483 -9.40 23.01 -29.52
C ALA A 483 -9.03 23.04 -28.02
N ALA A 484 -9.37 22.00 -27.26
CA ALA A 484 -9.03 21.90 -25.84
C ALA A 484 -7.50 21.81 -25.65
N LEU A 485 -6.83 20.98 -26.45
CA LEU A 485 -5.37 20.86 -26.44
C LEU A 485 -4.69 22.21 -26.71
N LEU A 486 -5.15 22.96 -27.72
CA LEU A 486 -4.61 24.27 -28.08
C LEU A 486 -4.93 25.33 -27.01
N SER A 487 -6.11 25.32 -26.41
CA SER A 487 -6.43 26.18 -25.26
C SER A 487 -5.50 25.89 -24.07
N GLY A 488 -5.19 24.62 -23.80
CA GLY A 488 -4.24 24.23 -22.76
C GLY A 488 -2.80 24.64 -23.11
N ALA A 489 -2.40 24.53 -24.37
CA ALA A 489 -1.10 25.01 -24.86
C ALA A 489 -0.95 26.53 -24.70
N ALA A 490 -2.02 27.29 -24.93
CA ALA A 490 -2.03 28.72 -24.68
C ALA A 490 -1.96 29.06 -23.18
N LEU A 491 -2.62 28.28 -22.33
CA LEU A 491 -2.51 28.38 -20.87
C LEU A 491 -1.07 28.08 -20.40
N LEU A 492 -0.42 27.08 -20.99
CA LEU A 492 1.00 26.74 -20.75
C LEU A 492 1.93 27.89 -21.16
N GLY A 493 1.66 28.51 -22.31
CA GLY A 493 2.34 29.69 -22.85
C GLY A 493 1.91 31.05 -22.26
N SER A 494 1.21 31.06 -21.12
CA SER A 494 0.75 32.29 -20.49
C SER A 494 1.91 33.22 -20.05
N THR A 495 3.10 32.68 -19.79
CA THR A 495 4.32 33.49 -19.56
C THR A 495 5.15 33.61 -20.82
N GLU A 496 5.83 34.75 -20.98
CA GLU A 496 6.67 35.02 -22.16
C GLU A 496 7.77 33.96 -22.35
N GLU A 497 8.42 33.55 -21.27
CA GLU A 497 9.46 32.52 -21.27
C GLU A 497 8.95 31.17 -21.82
N ARG A 498 7.88 30.63 -21.23
CA ARG A 498 7.32 29.33 -21.64
C ARG A 498 6.78 29.38 -23.08
N ARG A 499 6.15 30.49 -23.45
CA ARG A 499 5.67 30.73 -24.82
C ARG A 499 6.80 30.64 -25.83
N GLY A 500 7.92 31.33 -25.58
CA GLY A 500 9.10 31.30 -26.47
C GLY A 500 9.71 29.90 -26.60
N LEU A 501 9.79 29.15 -25.50
CA LEU A 501 10.29 27.77 -25.51
C LEU A 501 9.41 26.84 -26.35
N VAL A 502 8.10 26.83 -26.10
CA VAL A 502 7.14 25.98 -26.84
C VAL A 502 7.12 26.36 -28.32
N ALA A 503 7.08 27.66 -28.63
CA ALA A 503 7.05 28.15 -30.00
C ALA A 503 8.30 27.71 -30.79
N THR A 504 9.48 27.85 -30.20
CA THR A 504 10.75 27.41 -30.80
C THR A 504 10.77 25.89 -31.04
N ALA A 505 10.23 25.10 -30.11
CA ALA A 505 10.19 23.64 -30.23
C ALA A 505 9.26 23.18 -31.36
N VAL A 506 8.04 23.75 -31.42
CA VAL A 506 7.05 23.49 -32.46
C VAL A 506 7.59 23.85 -33.85
N GLU A 507 8.20 25.03 -34.00
CA GLU A 507 8.78 25.47 -35.27
C GLU A 507 9.92 24.55 -35.74
N ARG A 508 10.78 24.12 -34.81
CA ARG A 508 11.86 23.16 -35.12
C ARG A 508 11.29 21.82 -35.58
N ALA A 509 10.21 21.35 -34.96
CA ALA A 509 9.57 20.09 -35.32
C ALA A 509 8.82 20.16 -36.66
N ALA A 510 8.25 21.32 -36.99
CA ALA A 510 7.57 21.54 -38.27
C ALA A 510 8.53 21.91 -39.42
N ALA A 511 9.78 22.28 -39.13
CA ALA A 511 10.76 22.69 -40.13
C ALA A 511 11.01 21.59 -41.17
N GLY A 512 10.97 21.97 -42.45
CA GLY A 512 11.18 21.03 -43.57
C GLY A 512 9.95 20.21 -43.96
N THR A 513 8.79 20.46 -43.35
CA THR A 513 7.49 19.90 -43.77
C THR A 513 6.74 20.87 -44.68
N ASP A 514 5.85 20.34 -45.54
CA ASP A 514 4.96 21.16 -46.38
C ASP A 514 3.98 22.02 -45.54
N THR A 515 3.78 21.66 -44.27
CA THR A 515 2.91 22.35 -43.30
C THR A 515 3.60 23.44 -42.50
N SER A 516 4.91 23.66 -42.69
CA SER A 516 5.71 24.59 -41.86
C SER A 516 5.09 25.99 -41.76
N ALA A 517 4.68 26.59 -42.88
CA ALA A 517 4.09 27.93 -42.88
C ALA A 517 2.68 27.98 -42.25
N ALA A 518 1.88 26.93 -42.42
CA ALA A 518 0.57 26.82 -41.77
C ALA A 518 0.73 26.71 -40.24
N VAL A 519 1.69 25.91 -39.78
CA VAL A 519 2.03 25.79 -38.36
C VAL A 519 2.52 27.12 -37.79
N THR A 520 3.34 27.88 -38.51
CA THR A 520 3.78 29.22 -38.09
C THR A 520 2.59 30.19 -37.92
N GLY A 521 1.66 30.22 -38.87
CA GLY A 521 0.46 31.06 -38.78
C GLY A 521 -0.45 30.68 -37.61
N ALA A 522 -0.71 29.38 -37.47
CA ALA A 522 -1.45 28.79 -36.36
C ALA A 522 -0.81 29.11 -34.99
N LEU A 523 0.53 29.08 -34.91
CA LEU A 523 1.28 29.39 -33.70
C LEU A 523 1.13 30.87 -33.28
N VAL A 524 1.07 31.81 -34.22
CA VAL A 524 0.79 33.23 -33.90
C VAL A 524 -0.59 33.39 -33.25
N ALA A 525 -1.61 32.70 -33.76
CA ALA A 525 -2.95 32.73 -33.15
C ALA A 525 -2.93 32.13 -31.72
N LEU A 526 -2.18 31.04 -31.51
CA LEU A 526 -1.98 30.45 -30.19
C LEU A 526 -1.30 31.43 -29.22
N GLU A 527 -0.26 32.15 -29.67
CA GLU A 527 0.44 33.15 -28.86
C GLU A 527 -0.43 34.37 -28.53
N ASP A 528 -1.26 34.82 -29.47
CA ASP A 528 -2.28 35.83 -29.26
C ASP A 528 -3.25 35.40 -28.15
N HIS A 529 -3.72 34.16 -28.21
CA HIS A 529 -4.60 33.59 -27.19
C HIS A 529 -3.90 33.45 -25.83
N ALA A 530 -2.63 33.02 -25.82
CA ALA A 530 -1.82 32.90 -24.60
C ALA A 530 -1.63 34.25 -23.89
N ARG A 531 -1.38 35.33 -24.65
CA ARG A 531 -1.32 36.70 -24.11
C ARG A 531 -2.64 37.14 -23.51
N TRP A 532 -3.74 36.81 -24.18
CA TRP A 532 -5.07 37.10 -23.68
C TRP A 532 -5.38 36.34 -22.38
N LEU A 533 -5.02 35.04 -22.29
CA LEU A 533 -5.19 34.23 -21.07
C LEU A 533 -4.35 34.76 -19.92
N ALA A 534 -3.09 35.13 -20.18
CA ALA A 534 -2.21 35.74 -19.18
C ALA A 534 -2.80 37.02 -18.56
N TRP A 535 -3.54 37.79 -19.36
CA TRP A 535 -4.27 38.97 -18.90
C TRP A 535 -5.55 38.60 -18.13
N LEU A 536 -6.30 37.60 -18.59
CA LEU A 536 -7.60 37.26 -18.01
C LEU A 536 -7.49 36.50 -16.68
N LEU A 537 -6.61 35.50 -16.59
CA LEU A 537 -6.55 34.54 -15.48
C LEU A 537 -6.41 35.20 -14.11
N PRO A 538 -5.50 36.18 -13.88
CA PRO A 538 -5.40 36.84 -12.59
C PRO A 538 -6.72 37.49 -12.14
N THR A 539 -7.51 37.98 -13.09
CA THR A 539 -8.82 38.59 -12.80
C THR A 539 -9.85 37.54 -12.41
N VAL A 540 -9.83 36.38 -13.07
CA VAL A 540 -10.74 35.25 -12.78
C VAL A 540 -10.43 34.68 -11.39
N VAL A 541 -9.14 34.45 -11.09
CA VAL A 541 -8.69 33.97 -9.78
C VAL A 541 -9.08 34.97 -8.69
N ALA A 542 -8.78 36.26 -8.87
CA ALA A 542 -9.15 37.28 -7.88
C ALA A 542 -10.66 37.36 -7.61
N ARG A 543 -11.50 37.13 -8.63
CA ARG A 543 -12.97 37.02 -8.48
C ARG A 543 -13.39 35.77 -7.75
N HIS A 544 -12.76 34.64 -8.03
CA HIS A 544 -13.04 33.39 -7.34
C HIS A 544 -12.67 33.52 -5.85
N ASP A 545 -11.48 34.03 -5.53
CA ASP A 545 -11.03 34.23 -4.15
C ASP A 545 -11.92 35.22 -3.40
N ALA A 546 -12.35 36.30 -4.06
CA ALA A 546 -13.26 37.28 -3.46
C ALA A 546 -14.65 36.68 -3.20
N ALA A 547 -15.14 35.81 -4.09
CA ALA A 547 -16.38 35.07 -3.88
C ALA A 547 -16.26 34.05 -2.74
N GLY A 548 -15.14 33.32 -2.64
CA GLY A 548 -14.84 32.39 -1.56
C GLY A 548 -14.78 33.08 -0.20
N ARG A 549 -13.96 34.13 -0.06
CA ARG A 549 -13.90 34.94 1.18
C ARG A 549 -15.26 35.49 1.58
N LYS A 550 -16.06 35.94 0.61
CA LYS A 550 -17.42 36.40 0.87
C LYS A 550 -18.31 35.26 1.36
N ALA A 551 -18.24 34.08 0.75
CA ALA A 551 -19.02 32.92 1.16
C ALA A 551 -18.66 32.47 2.58
N ASP A 552 -17.37 32.39 2.91
CA ASP A 552 -16.88 32.05 4.25
C ASP A 552 -17.31 33.10 5.27
N TYR A 553 -17.18 34.38 4.92
CA TYR A 553 -17.64 35.48 5.77
C TYR A 553 -19.16 35.42 5.99
N ASP A 554 -19.92 35.10 4.95
CA ASP A 554 -21.36 34.95 5.05
C ASP A 554 -21.75 33.77 5.94
N LEU A 555 -21.05 32.64 5.81
CA LEU A 555 -21.31 31.44 6.60
C LEU A 555 -20.88 31.59 8.07
N LEU A 556 -19.70 32.15 8.33
CA LEU A 556 -19.08 32.19 9.66
C LEU A 556 -19.45 33.44 10.46
N VAL A 557 -19.81 34.54 9.78
CA VAL A 557 -20.09 35.84 10.42
C VAL A 557 -21.52 36.27 10.15
N THR A 558 -21.90 36.45 8.88
CA THR A 558 -23.22 37.02 8.53
C THR A 558 -24.36 36.12 9.04
N LEU A 559 -24.30 34.81 8.82
CA LEU A 559 -25.37 33.87 9.14
C LEU A 559 -25.56 33.70 10.66
N PRO A 560 -24.53 33.51 11.50
CA PRO A 560 -24.67 33.55 12.95
C PRO A 560 -25.19 34.89 13.48
N VAL A 561 -24.76 36.02 12.91
CA VAL A 561 -25.24 37.35 13.29
C VAL A 561 -26.73 37.54 12.98
N LEU A 562 -27.21 37.01 11.84
CA LEU A 562 -28.62 37.03 11.46
C LEU A 562 -29.53 36.21 12.39
N LEU A 563 -28.98 35.25 13.14
CA LEU A 563 -29.73 34.45 14.12
C LEU A 563 -29.95 35.20 15.46
N VAL A 564 -29.23 36.29 15.73
CA VAL A 564 -29.38 37.10 16.96
C VAL A 564 -30.52 38.11 16.81
N ARG A 565 -31.54 38.02 17.68
CA ARG A 565 -32.74 38.89 17.63
C ARG A 565 -32.62 40.15 18.49
N GLY A 566 -33.30 41.22 18.09
CA GLY A 566 -33.43 42.47 18.86
C GLY A 566 -32.41 43.56 18.48
N PRO A 567 -32.28 44.64 19.27
CA PRO A 567 -31.42 45.78 18.94
C PRO A 567 -29.94 45.42 18.82
N TRP A 568 -29.48 44.39 19.56
CA TRP A 568 -28.13 43.85 19.45
C TRP A 568 -27.86 43.16 18.10
N GLY A 569 -28.85 42.49 17.51
CA GLY A 569 -28.72 41.90 16.17
C GLY A 569 -28.51 42.96 15.10
N GLN A 570 -29.21 44.09 15.19
CA GLN A 570 -29.04 45.22 14.26
C GLN A 570 -27.64 45.86 14.39
N ALA A 571 -27.13 46.01 15.61
CA ALA A 571 -25.79 46.52 15.85
C ALA A 571 -24.70 45.57 15.33
N LEU A 572 -24.85 44.25 15.56
CA LEU A 572 -23.93 43.24 15.04
C LEU A 572 -23.96 43.15 13.51
N GLN A 573 -25.14 43.29 12.90
CA GLN A 573 -25.27 43.29 11.44
C GLN A 573 -24.63 44.53 10.81
N ALA A 574 -24.78 45.71 11.41
CA ALA A 574 -24.08 46.92 10.98
C ALA A 574 -22.56 46.78 11.15
N GLY A 575 -22.10 46.18 12.25
CA GLY A 575 -20.70 45.87 12.48
C GLY A 575 -20.12 44.89 11.45
N ALA A 576 -20.85 43.81 11.14
CA ALA A 576 -20.46 42.86 10.10
C ALA A 576 -20.37 43.52 8.72
N GLY A 577 -21.34 44.37 8.36
CA GLY A 577 -21.32 45.12 7.10
C GLY A 577 -20.11 46.06 6.96
N LEU A 578 -19.62 46.63 8.06
CA LEU A 578 -18.41 47.47 8.07
C LEU A 578 -17.11 46.66 8.05
N LEU A 579 -17.12 45.43 8.58
CA LEU A 579 -15.95 44.55 8.60
C LEU A 579 -15.71 43.85 7.26
N ALA A 580 -16.75 43.58 6.46
CA ALA A 580 -16.61 42.89 5.19
C ALA A 580 -15.63 43.57 4.20
N PRO A 581 -15.66 44.90 3.97
CA PRO A 581 -14.66 45.57 3.12
C PRO A 581 -13.25 45.57 3.72
N VAL A 582 -13.15 45.71 5.05
CA VAL A 582 -11.86 45.69 5.76
C VAL A 582 -11.17 44.33 5.60
N LEU A 583 -11.94 43.25 5.67
CA LEU A 583 -11.46 41.87 5.50
C LEU A 583 -11.44 41.40 4.03
N HIS A 584 -11.75 42.29 3.08
CA HIS A 584 -11.79 41.98 1.64
C HIS A 584 -12.76 40.82 1.31
N ALA A 585 -13.85 40.74 2.08
CA ALA A 585 -14.92 39.75 1.98
C ALA A 585 -16.22 40.34 1.41
N ASP A 586 -16.16 41.55 0.85
CA ASP A 586 -17.29 42.21 0.18
C ASP A 586 -17.50 41.75 -1.28
N GLY A 587 -16.64 40.85 -1.77
CA GLY A 587 -16.68 40.32 -3.12
C GLY A 587 -16.14 41.29 -4.19
N SER A 588 -15.56 42.43 -3.79
CA SER A 588 -15.01 43.40 -4.74
C SER A 588 -13.66 42.96 -5.31
N VAL A 589 -13.43 43.25 -6.60
CA VAL A 589 -12.16 42.98 -7.30
C VAL A 589 -11.76 44.21 -8.09
N ALA A 590 -10.47 44.54 -8.07
CA ALA A 590 -9.92 45.64 -8.84
C ALA A 590 -10.21 45.47 -10.34
N ARG A 591 -10.51 46.58 -11.02
CA ARG A 591 -10.73 46.57 -12.47
C ARG A 591 -9.41 46.21 -13.17
N PRO A 592 -9.39 45.21 -14.08
CA PRO A 592 -8.18 44.87 -14.79
C PRO A 592 -7.73 45.98 -15.74
N ALA A 593 -6.44 45.99 -16.06
CA ALA A 593 -5.85 46.79 -17.13
C ALA A 593 -6.56 46.50 -18.49
N PRO A 594 -6.44 47.37 -19.50
CA PRO A 594 -6.94 47.05 -20.84
C PRO A 594 -6.33 45.76 -21.39
N ALA A 595 -7.14 44.98 -22.10
CA ALA A 595 -6.72 43.73 -22.71
C ALA A 595 -5.61 43.96 -23.75
N PRO A 596 -4.69 42.99 -23.94
CA PRO A 596 -3.66 43.08 -24.96
C PRO A 596 -4.29 43.10 -26.36
N VAL A 597 -3.68 43.85 -27.28
CA VAL A 597 -4.07 43.87 -28.70
C VAL A 597 -3.48 42.63 -29.37
N PRO A 598 -4.28 41.83 -30.11
CA PRO A 598 -3.75 40.71 -30.87
C PRO A 598 -2.81 41.21 -31.98
N THR A 599 -1.74 40.47 -32.23
CA THR A 599 -0.77 40.73 -33.30
C THR A 599 -1.39 40.52 -34.68
N GLY A 600 -2.26 39.52 -34.81
CA GLY A 600 -3.03 39.25 -36.03
C GLY A 600 -2.16 39.05 -37.28
N PRO A 601 -2.66 39.42 -38.48
CA PRO A 601 -1.95 39.20 -39.75
C PRO A 601 -0.54 39.81 -39.82
N GLY A 602 -0.31 40.92 -39.13
CA GLY A 602 1.01 41.55 -39.06
C GLY A 602 2.05 40.72 -38.29
N GLY A 603 1.61 39.98 -37.26
CA GLY A 603 2.45 39.03 -36.54
C GLY A 603 2.84 37.82 -37.39
N VAL A 604 1.90 37.31 -38.19
CA VAL A 604 2.14 36.19 -39.11
C VAL A 604 3.20 36.56 -40.15
N ALA A 605 3.06 37.73 -40.80
CA ALA A 605 4.03 38.21 -41.78
C ALA A 605 5.42 38.41 -41.17
N ALA A 606 5.50 39.07 -40.01
CA ALA A 606 6.78 39.32 -39.33
C ALA A 606 7.50 38.03 -38.92
N ARG A 607 6.76 37.00 -38.50
CA ARG A 607 7.33 35.71 -38.07
C ARG A 607 7.83 34.87 -39.26
N LEU A 608 7.10 34.89 -40.38
CA LEU A 608 7.53 34.27 -41.64
C LEU A 608 8.78 34.94 -42.21
N ASP A 609 8.91 36.27 -42.10
CA ASP A 609 10.10 37.03 -42.55
C ASP A 609 11.38 36.62 -41.80
N THR A 610 11.24 36.15 -40.56
CA THR A 610 12.37 35.66 -39.75
C THR A 610 12.66 34.17 -39.94
N SER A 611 11.84 33.45 -40.71
CA SER A 611 11.97 31.99 -40.91
C SER A 611 12.99 31.66 -42.03
N PRO A 612 13.97 30.78 -41.79
CA PRO A 612 15.01 30.47 -42.76
C PRO A 612 14.44 29.78 -44.01
N GLY A 613 14.60 30.41 -45.19
CA GLY A 613 14.25 29.85 -46.50
C GLY A 613 13.03 30.46 -47.20
N ALA A 614 12.34 31.42 -46.59
CA ALA A 614 11.17 32.05 -47.18
C ALA A 614 11.54 33.33 -47.95
N ALA A 615 11.53 33.28 -49.29
CA ALA A 615 10.97 34.43 -50.00
C ALA A 615 9.46 34.39 -49.69
N LEU A 616 8.86 35.51 -49.25
CA LEU A 616 7.42 35.63 -49.01
C LEU A 616 6.64 35.33 -50.31
N ASP A 617 6.41 34.05 -50.60
CA ASP A 617 5.48 33.62 -51.63
C ASP A 617 4.06 33.97 -51.14
N PRO A 618 3.28 34.75 -51.90
CA PRO A 618 1.90 35.07 -51.56
C PRO A 618 1.03 33.85 -51.22
N ALA A 619 1.29 32.69 -51.83
CA ALA A 619 0.55 31.46 -51.54
C ALA A 619 0.88 30.90 -50.15
N VAL A 620 2.15 30.98 -49.74
CA VAL A 620 2.63 30.55 -48.42
C VAL A 620 2.06 31.45 -47.32
N LEU A 621 2.08 32.76 -47.55
CA LEU A 621 1.47 33.73 -46.63
C LEU A 621 -0.05 33.52 -46.52
N ALA A 622 -0.74 33.27 -47.63
CA ALA A 622 -2.18 33.00 -47.62
C ALA A 622 -2.52 31.74 -46.81
N GLY A 623 -1.76 30.66 -46.97
CA GLY A 623 -1.93 29.43 -46.18
C GLY A 623 -1.68 29.64 -44.68
N ALA A 624 -0.64 30.41 -44.32
CA ALA A 624 -0.36 30.77 -42.93
C ALA A 624 -1.47 31.62 -42.30
N LEU A 625 -2.00 32.60 -43.04
CA LEU A 625 -3.13 33.43 -42.59
C LEU A 625 -4.41 32.61 -42.42
N GLN A 626 -4.67 31.66 -43.33
CA GLN A 626 -5.80 30.74 -43.18
C GLN A 626 -5.67 29.90 -41.91
N ALA A 627 -4.50 29.29 -41.66
CA ALA A 627 -4.27 28.49 -40.46
C ALA A 627 -4.36 29.32 -39.16
N HIS A 628 -3.88 30.57 -39.20
CA HIS A 628 -4.09 31.54 -38.12
C HIS A 628 -5.58 31.73 -37.81
N ASP A 629 -6.39 31.99 -38.84
CA ASP A 629 -7.83 32.25 -38.68
C ASP A 629 -8.59 31.00 -38.20
N GLU A 630 -8.21 29.81 -38.67
CA GLU A 630 -8.78 28.54 -38.22
C GLU A 630 -8.52 28.28 -36.72
N VAL A 631 -7.28 28.49 -36.25
CA VAL A 631 -6.95 28.38 -34.82
C VAL A 631 -7.62 29.48 -34.00
N ALA A 632 -7.61 30.72 -34.48
CA ALA A 632 -8.27 31.84 -33.79
C ALA A 632 -9.78 31.60 -33.64
N ALA A 633 -10.43 31.01 -34.66
CA ALA A 633 -11.83 30.61 -34.60
C ALA A 633 -12.08 29.45 -33.63
N ALA A 634 -11.19 28.44 -33.61
CA ALA A 634 -11.30 27.30 -32.70
C ALA A 634 -11.12 27.70 -31.21
N LEU A 635 -10.25 28.67 -30.94
CA LEU A 635 -9.95 29.19 -29.60
C LEU A 635 -10.85 30.35 -29.17
N ALA A 636 -11.79 30.79 -30.01
CA ALA A 636 -12.59 31.99 -29.76
C ALA A 636 -13.34 31.89 -28.42
N LEU A 637 -12.91 32.70 -27.46
CA LEU A 637 -13.53 32.79 -26.14
C LEU A 637 -14.72 33.74 -26.15
N PRO A 638 -15.87 33.36 -25.58
CA PRO A 638 -16.95 34.31 -25.32
C PRO A 638 -16.56 35.23 -24.14
N VAL A 639 -16.96 36.49 -24.23
CA VAL A 639 -16.87 37.49 -23.15
C VAL A 639 -18.00 37.27 -22.13
N PRO A 640 -17.81 37.52 -20.81
CA PRO A 640 -16.75 37.07 -19.91
C PRO A 640 -17.15 35.76 -19.16
N LEU A 641 -16.17 34.99 -18.67
CA LEU A 641 -16.39 33.90 -17.72
C LEU A 641 -17.14 34.43 -16.48
N ALA A 642 -18.41 34.07 -16.34
CA ALA A 642 -19.18 34.38 -15.14
C ALA A 642 -18.70 33.46 -14.01
N PRO A 643 -18.38 33.97 -12.80
CA PRO A 643 -18.16 33.10 -11.66
C PRO A 643 -19.45 32.33 -11.38
N SER A 644 -19.36 31.00 -11.22
CA SER A 644 -20.48 30.26 -10.65
C SER A 644 -20.71 30.82 -9.23
N PRO A 645 -21.95 31.10 -8.83
CA PRO A 645 -22.22 31.17 -7.40
C PRO A 645 -21.76 29.83 -6.82
N ALA A 646 -20.95 29.88 -5.77
CA ALA A 646 -20.87 28.73 -4.87
C ALA A 646 -22.32 28.41 -4.51
N VAL A 647 -22.78 27.21 -4.86
CA VAL A 647 -24.07 26.72 -4.37
C VAL A 647 -23.85 26.55 -2.88
N ALA A 648 -24.14 27.61 -2.11
CA ALA A 648 -24.52 27.42 -0.73
C ALA A 648 -25.66 26.39 -0.76
N PRO A 649 -25.65 25.35 0.08
CA PRO A 649 -26.79 24.47 0.18
C PRO A 649 -28.01 25.36 0.35
N GLU A 650 -29.03 25.13 -0.48
CA GLU A 650 -30.29 25.85 -0.43
C GLU A 650 -30.94 25.52 0.93
N LEU A 651 -30.49 26.23 1.97
CA LEU A 651 -31.07 26.21 3.29
C LEU A 651 -32.41 26.90 3.10
N ALA A 652 -33.44 26.08 2.91
CA ALA A 652 -34.83 26.48 2.96
C ALA A 652 -35.08 27.15 4.31
N LEU A 653 -34.85 28.46 4.37
CA LEU A 653 -35.24 29.28 5.49
C LEU A 653 -36.78 29.22 5.53
N PRO A 654 -37.38 28.83 6.68
CA PRO A 654 -38.81 28.71 6.78
C PRO A 654 -39.49 30.02 6.40
N ASP A 655 -40.43 29.91 5.48
CA ASP A 655 -41.17 31.00 4.88
C ASP A 655 -41.80 31.89 5.95
N ARG A 656 -41.56 33.20 5.84
CA ARG A 656 -42.03 34.23 6.77
C ARG A 656 -43.50 34.53 6.44
N THR A 657 -44.41 33.62 6.78
CA THR A 657 -45.84 33.98 6.88
C THR A 657 -46.13 34.54 8.26
N ASP A 658 -46.60 35.79 8.28
CA ASP A 658 -47.04 36.56 9.43
C ASP A 658 -47.98 35.78 10.36
N GLY A 659 -47.46 35.32 11.49
CA GLY A 659 -48.22 34.70 12.58
C GLY A 659 -48.23 35.58 13.82
N ARG A 660 -49.25 36.44 13.97
CA ARG A 660 -49.57 37.13 15.24
C ARG A 660 -49.73 36.10 16.37
N PRO A 661 -49.21 36.37 17.59
CA PRO A 661 -49.46 35.53 18.75
C PRO A 661 -50.73 35.96 19.49
N GLY A 662 -51.59 35.01 19.82
CA GLY A 662 -52.71 35.15 20.77
C GLY A 662 -53.76 34.08 20.49
N ARG A 663 -54.22 33.23 21.40
CA ARG A 663 -54.25 33.22 22.88
C ARG A 663 -54.46 31.75 23.32
N PRO A 664 -54.16 31.36 24.57
CA PRO A 664 -54.25 29.97 25.02
C PRO A 664 -55.68 29.61 25.43
N VAL A 665 -56.12 28.39 25.10
CA VAL A 665 -57.31 27.75 25.69
C VAL A 665 -56.84 26.47 26.38
N LEU A 666 -57.09 26.42 27.70
CA LEU A 666 -56.78 25.33 28.63
C LEU A 666 -57.78 24.15 28.49
N PRO A 667 -57.47 22.96 29.06
CA PRO A 667 -57.96 21.66 28.60
C PRO A 667 -59.25 21.22 29.30
N GLY A 668 -60.06 20.40 28.63
CA GLY A 668 -61.26 19.80 29.21
C GLY A 668 -61.83 18.64 28.40
N HIS A 669 -61.35 17.44 28.72
CA HIS A 669 -61.99 16.10 28.73
C HIS A 669 -62.79 15.54 27.52
N PRO A 670 -62.87 14.19 27.43
CA PRO A 670 -63.12 13.45 26.21
C PRO A 670 -64.57 13.05 26.06
N GLY A 671 -65.01 12.79 24.84
CA GLY A 671 -66.21 12.00 24.63
C GLY A 671 -66.83 12.12 23.25
N VAL A 672 -66.71 11.02 22.50
CA VAL A 672 -67.79 10.36 21.75
C VAL A 672 -68.46 11.16 20.62
N GLY A 673 -68.37 10.61 19.41
CA GLY A 673 -69.47 10.66 18.45
C GLY A 673 -69.07 11.02 17.02
N ALA A 674 -68.95 9.99 16.18
CA ALA A 674 -69.22 10.06 14.73
C ALA A 674 -70.65 10.64 14.47
N PRO A 675 -71.11 10.91 13.21
CA PRO A 675 -70.55 10.59 11.90
C PRO A 675 -70.56 11.77 10.88
N GLY A 676 -70.09 11.51 9.65
CA GLY A 676 -70.22 12.44 8.50
C GLY A 676 -71.67 12.81 8.18
N PRO A 677 -71.93 13.71 7.21
CA PRO A 677 -72.01 13.21 5.83
C PRO A 677 -71.68 14.22 4.69
N ARG A 678 -71.46 13.61 3.52
CA ARG A 678 -71.54 14.14 2.13
C ARG A 678 -70.40 14.98 1.59
#